data_AF-A0A087MDK4-F1
#
_entry.id   AF-A0A087MDK4-F1
#
_cell.length_a   1.000
_cell.length_b   1.000
_cell.length_c   1.000
_cell.angle_alpha   90.00
_cell.angle_beta   90.00
_cell.angle_gamma   90.00
#
_symmetry.space_group_name_H-M   'P 1'
#
loop_
_entity.id
_entity.type
_entity.pdbx_description
1 polymer ?
#
loop_
_entity_poly.entity_id
_entity_poly.type
_entity_poly.pdbx_seq_one_letter_code
_entity_poly.pdbx_strand_id
1 'polypeptide(L)'
;MGEPRIGSILLIDCSQMFSKMLQRELKALGYPVRHVSTLHAAIELLTFFSFDLIIVDLSLPDGEGEMILQNLHIFGNPKIFIYTSDATATLHETWSEYGVLGSLCKTSALPVVMKEIHKTMKTLLYNTLYSILVVDDSPISAQYLQTILRPHHYDVEIAYDQATAQKLLCITAFDLIIVDASALNSLGASLLVQFRNMKQSMHIPIFMLTEHYDAHTIRKHIQQGANEFFHKPFIEEELLLKVNFWIDFGRKTKENSYQRTVLHEYKNAIDRSTIVSKTNKEGIITYANDKFCHISGYRYEELIGRPHSIVRHPSMPKEIFKQMWETILKGERWEGVVKNRRKDGSAYWVNAVINPIIDNDGTIIEFISIRTDISSVHEIHDSLQNQLKISEKNFEDAYHMFKQYEHAINESTILTRTDLEGNITFANENFYKTTGFSEDEVIGKNHNIIRHKDTPNEVFADLWRTLKEGNVWRGVFKNQRKDGNASWVYSTILPICNKHNIPLEYMAIRRDITEIINLHEELEATQQEVIYRMGEIAESRSKETGNHVRRVAAYSRLLALKYGLDKKESDLIGSASPMHDIGKVGIPDSILQKPGPLSDEEWEIMRTHAMLGYTILQNSTRPLLQAAAIIAKEHHEKYDGTGYPLNLKGRDIHLYARIVAVADVFDALSHDRCYKKAWEDAAVFEFFEHERGKHFDPQIVDLFLSAKEDFLAIRDSLKDSINYAI
;
A
#
# COMPACT_ATOMS: atom_id res chain seq x y z
N MET A 1 37.94 -33.30 -6.30
CA MET A 1 38.75 -34.37 -5.66
C MET A 1 38.92 -33.98 -4.21
N GLY A 2 38.64 -34.86 -3.25
CA GLY A 2 38.88 -34.57 -1.84
C GLY A 2 40.36 -34.27 -1.61
N GLU A 3 40.67 -33.30 -0.75
CA GLU A 3 42.06 -33.05 -0.36
C GLU A 3 42.65 -34.33 0.23
N PRO A 4 43.87 -34.73 -0.16
CA PRO A 4 44.49 -35.92 0.40
C PRO A 4 44.70 -35.75 1.91
N ARG A 5 44.55 -36.85 2.65
CA ARG A 5 44.72 -36.90 4.11
C ARG A 5 46.09 -36.31 4.49
N ILE A 6 46.15 -35.55 5.58
CA ILE A 6 47.43 -34.98 6.04
C ILE A 6 48.30 -36.11 6.60
N GLY A 7 49.44 -36.37 5.94
CA GLY A 7 50.39 -37.42 6.32
C GLY A 7 51.21 -37.09 7.58
N SER A 8 51.54 -38.10 8.37
CA SER A 8 52.30 -38.06 9.61
C SER A 8 53.81 -38.15 9.41
N ILE A 9 54.57 -37.35 10.16
CA ILE A 9 56.03 -37.24 10.02
C ILE A 9 56.71 -37.65 11.34
N LEU A 10 57.72 -38.50 11.25
CA LEU A 10 58.67 -38.77 12.35
C LEU A 10 59.99 -38.06 12.07
N LEU A 11 60.39 -37.16 12.97
CA LEU A 11 61.69 -36.49 12.94
C LEU A 11 62.61 -37.14 13.96
N ILE A 12 63.72 -37.71 13.51
CA ILE A 12 64.75 -38.36 14.32
C ILE A 12 66.00 -37.50 14.22
N ASP A 13 66.22 -36.61 15.17
CA ASP A 13 67.34 -35.67 15.15
C ASP A 13 67.69 -35.19 16.57
N CYS A 14 68.98 -35.14 16.89
CA CYS A 14 69.45 -34.78 18.23
C CYS A 14 69.64 -33.26 18.43
N SER A 15 69.49 -32.43 17.38
CA SER A 15 69.65 -30.98 17.45
C SER A 15 68.43 -30.28 18.04
N GLN A 16 68.54 -29.81 19.28
CA GLN A 16 67.41 -29.19 20.00
C GLN A 16 66.86 -27.91 19.33
N MET A 17 67.71 -27.11 18.68
CA MET A 17 67.29 -25.82 18.13
C MET A 17 66.63 -25.97 16.76
N PHE A 18 67.26 -26.74 15.85
CA PHE A 18 66.76 -26.92 14.49
C PHE A 18 65.54 -27.84 14.44
N SER A 19 65.54 -28.95 15.19
CA SER A 19 64.36 -29.84 15.28
C SER A 19 63.12 -29.11 15.78
N LYS A 20 63.25 -28.20 16.75
CA LYS A 20 62.12 -27.38 17.24
C LYS A 20 61.59 -26.43 16.17
N MET A 21 62.47 -25.80 15.39
CA MET A 21 62.07 -24.93 14.28
C MET A 21 61.36 -25.70 13.18
N LEU A 22 61.93 -26.83 12.75
CA LEU A 22 61.35 -27.68 11.72
C LEU A 22 59.99 -28.25 12.13
N GLN A 23 59.86 -28.72 13.38
CA GLN A 23 58.58 -29.17 13.94
C GLN A 23 57.52 -28.08 13.95
N ARG A 24 57.88 -26.85 14.32
CA ARG A 24 56.94 -25.72 14.37
C ARG A 24 56.40 -25.39 12.99
N GLU A 25 57.28 -25.30 12.00
CA GLU A 25 56.91 -25.01 10.60
C GLU A 25 56.06 -26.13 9.99
N LEU A 26 56.44 -27.39 10.20
CA LEU A 26 55.66 -28.54 9.70
C LEU A 26 54.27 -28.63 10.34
N LYS A 27 54.16 -28.34 11.65
CA LYS A 27 52.86 -28.24 12.34
C LYS A 27 52.02 -27.06 11.83
N ALA A 28 52.64 -25.92 11.50
CA ALA A 28 51.94 -24.77 10.92
C ALA A 28 51.35 -25.09 9.52
N LEU A 29 51.99 -25.99 8.77
CA LEU A 29 51.47 -26.54 7.51
C LEU A 29 50.43 -27.67 7.72
N GLY A 30 50.10 -28.00 8.97
CA GLY A 30 49.09 -28.99 9.33
C GLY A 30 49.61 -30.41 9.54
N TYR A 31 50.89 -30.71 9.27
CA TYR A 31 51.42 -32.07 9.38
C TYR A 31 51.60 -32.51 10.85
N PRO A 32 51.04 -33.65 11.27
CA PRO A 32 51.30 -34.22 12.59
C PRO A 32 52.74 -34.73 12.66
N VAL A 33 53.59 -34.03 13.41
CA VAL A 33 55.01 -34.38 13.60
C VAL A 33 55.27 -34.95 14.98
N ARG A 34 55.89 -36.13 15.04
CA ARG A 34 56.53 -36.68 16.25
C ARG A 34 58.04 -36.52 16.15
N HIS A 35 58.69 -36.26 17.28
CA HIS A 35 60.14 -36.07 17.34
C HIS A 35 60.76 -36.98 18.40
N VAL A 36 61.90 -37.55 18.05
CA VAL A 36 62.75 -38.35 18.93
C VAL A 36 64.21 -37.94 18.71
N SER A 37 65.02 -38.00 19.77
CA SER A 37 66.41 -37.52 19.76
C SER A 37 67.46 -38.62 19.89
N THR A 38 67.03 -39.88 19.95
CA THR A 38 67.86 -41.07 20.20
C THR A 38 67.39 -42.22 19.32
N LEU A 39 68.31 -43.07 18.87
CA LEU A 39 68.08 -44.26 18.07
C LEU A 39 67.14 -45.26 18.78
N HIS A 40 67.35 -45.52 20.08
CA HIS A 40 66.48 -46.44 20.83
C HIS A 40 65.02 -46.00 20.84
N ALA A 41 64.76 -44.72 21.15
CA ALA A 41 63.40 -44.17 21.14
C ALA A 41 62.78 -44.18 19.73
N ALA A 42 63.58 -44.01 18.68
CA ALA A 42 63.09 -44.12 17.30
C ALA A 42 62.64 -45.54 16.96
N ILE A 43 63.43 -46.55 17.30
CA ILE A 43 63.10 -47.97 17.06
C ILE A 43 61.85 -48.38 17.85
N GLU A 44 61.76 -48.01 19.13
CA GLU A 44 60.57 -48.26 19.95
C GLU A 44 59.31 -47.65 19.31
N LEU A 45 59.39 -46.39 18.89
CA LEU A 45 58.26 -45.70 18.27
C LEU A 45 57.84 -46.35 16.94
N LEU A 46 58.80 -46.74 16.10
CA LEU A 46 58.56 -47.39 14.80
C LEU A 46 58.01 -48.82 14.94
N THR A 47 58.23 -49.47 16.08
CA THR A 47 57.66 -50.79 16.38
C THR A 47 56.14 -50.72 16.62
N PHE A 48 55.65 -49.60 17.17
CA PHE A 48 54.24 -49.44 17.55
C PHE A 48 53.43 -48.51 16.64
N PHE A 49 54.09 -47.65 15.86
CA PHE A 49 53.43 -46.63 15.03
C PHE A 49 54.03 -46.58 13.62
N SER A 50 53.17 -46.49 12.61
CA SER A 50 53.55 -46.21 11.22
C SER A 50 53.54 -44.71 10.94
N PHE A 51 54.52 -44.23 10.16
CA PHE A 51 54.60 -42.83 9.70
C PHE A 51 54.67 -42.76 8.19
N ASP A 52 54.10 -41.71 7.61
CA ASP A 52 54.09 -41.47 6.16
C ASP A 52 55.45 -40.95 5.64
N LEU A 53 56.22 -40.30 6.51
CA LEU A 53 57.59 -39.84 6.25
C LEU A 53 58.44 -39.87 7.52
N ILE A 54 59.65 -40.36 7.42
CA ILE A 54 60.69 -40.30 8.44
C ILE A 54 61.80 -39.38 7.93
N ILE A 55 62.22 -38.43 8.76
CA ILE A 55 63.39 -37.60 8.51
C ILE A 55 64.42 -38.01 9.56
N VAL A 56 65.53 -38.60 9.15
CA VAL A 56 66.53 -39.20 10.05
C VAL A 56 67.88 -38.53 9.94
N ASP A 57 68.42 -38.10 11.08
CA ASP A 57 69.82 -37.76 11.24
C ASP A 57 70.65 -39.05 11.41
N LEU A 58 71.70 -39.20 10.61
CA LEU A 58 72.59 -40.37 10.71
C LEU A 58 73.50 -40.31 11.93
N SER A 59 73.70 -39.12 12.52
CA SER A 59 74.52 -38.94 13.72
C SER A 59 73.64 -38.80 14.97
N LEU A 60 73.35 -39.93 15.64
CA LEU A 60 72.55 -39.96 16.87
C LEU A 60 73.43 -40.23 18.10
N PRO A 61 73.05 -39.76 19.30
CA PRO A 61 73.90 -39.83 20.50
C PRO A 61 74.09 -41.25 21.07
N ASP A 62 73.23 -42.20 20.72
CA ASP A 62 73.20 -43.58 21.22
C ASP A 62 73.39 -44.64 20.12
N GLY A 63 73.82 -44.24 18.92
CA GLY A 63 74.15 -45.13 17.81
C GLY A 63 74.15 -44.42 16.45
N GLU A 64 74.50 -45.13 15.39
CA GLU A 64 74.44 -44.59 14.03
C GLU A 64 73.02 -44.74 13.47
N GLY A 65 72.45 -43.64 12.96
CA GLY A 65 71.10 -43.62 12.38
C GLY A 65 70.95 -44.54 11.15
N GLU A 66 72.06 -44.97 10.55
CA GLU A 66 72.11 -45.98 9.48
C GLU A 66 71.53 -47.33 9.91
N MET A 67 71.56 -47.67 11.22
CA MET A 67 70.90 -48.87 11.75
C MET A 67 69.39 -48.88 11.54
N ILE A 68 68.75 -47.72 11.40
CA ILE A 68 67.32 -47.63 11.07
C ILE A 68 67.10 -48.08 9.63
N LEU A 69 68.02 -47.73 8.72
CA LEU A 69 67.97 -48.10 7.30
C LEU A 69 68.09 -49.62 7.14
N GLN A 70 69.02 -50.25 7.87
CA GLN A 70 69.27 -51.70 7.81
C GLN A 70 68.09 -52.56 8.29
N ASN A 71 67.19 -52.00 9.13
CA ASN A 71 66.06 -52.71 9.73
C ASN A 71 64.69 -52.28 9.15
N LEU A 72 64.68 -51.55 8.03
CA LEU A 72 63.47 -50.99 7.39
C LEU A 72 62.35 -52.00 7.10
N HIS A 73 62.72 -53.23 6.76
CA HIS A 73 61.79 -54.33 6.45
C HIS A 73 60.90 -54.72 7.65
N ILE A 74 61.33 -54.43 8.89
CA ILE A 74 60.59 -54.72 10.12
C ILE A 74 59.47 -53.69 10.35
N PHE A 75 59.61 -52.47 9.82
CA PHE A 75 58.77 -51.32 10.16
C PHE A 75 57.71 -50.97 9.10
N GLY A 76 57.42 -51.89 8.17
CA GLY A 76 56.38 -51.69 7.16
C GLY A 76 56.79 -50.76 6.00
N ASN A 77 58.10 -50.67 5.73
CA ASN A 77 58.69 -49.90 4.62
C ASN A 77 58.43 -48.37 4.67
N PRO A 78 58.74 -47.70 5.78
CA PRO A 78 58.51 -46.26 5.93
C PRO A 78 59.49 -45.46 5.08
N LYS A 79 59.04 -44.30 4.57
CA LYS A 79 59.85 -43.48 3.68
C LYS A 79 60.85 -42.65 4.45
N ILE A 80 62.12 -42.70 4.05
CA ILE A 80 63.19 -42.01 4.78
C ILE A 80 63.76 -40.87 3.94
N PHE A 81 63.87 -39.69 4.54
CA PHE A 81 64.79 -38.64 4.14
C PHE A 81 65.97 -38.63 5.09
N ILE A 82 67.16 -38.68 4.52
CA ILE A 82 68.38 -38.53 5.30
C ILE A 82 68.65 -37.05 5.52
N TYR A 83 68.77 -36.64 6.78
CA TYR A 83 69.09 -35.29 7.19
C TYR A 83 70.56 -35.23 7.61
N THR A 84 71.44 -34.79 6.71
CA THR A 84 72.90 -34.88 6.89
C THR A 84 73.61 -33.56 6.62
N SER A 85 74.70 -33.31 7.34
CA SER A 85 75.63 -32.19 7.07
C SER A 85 76.63 -32.50 5.96
N ASP A 86 76.77 -33.78 5.60
CA ASP A 86 77.68 -34.26 4.56
C ASP A 86 76.88 -35.09 3.54
N ALA A 87 76.69 -34.53 2.34
CA ALA A 87 75.91 -35.10 1.26
C ALA A 87 76.81 -35.29 0.03
N THR A 88 77.77 -36.20 0.12
CA THR A 88 78.60 -36.60 -1.03
C THR A 88 77.87 -37.60 -1.92
N ALA A 89 78.16 -37.58 -3.23
CA ALA A 89 77.50 -38.44 -4.21
C ALA A 89 77.72 -39.95 -3.97
N THR A 90 78.82 -40.34 -3.30
CA THR A 90 79.15 -41.74 -2.99
C THR A 90 78.29 -42.34 -1.89
N LEU A 91 77.76 -41.55 -0.96
CA LEU A 91 76.84 -42.01 0.08
C LEU A 91 75.41 -42.21 -0.44
N HIS A 92 75.05 -41.49 -1.51
CA HIS A 92 73.73 -41.57 -2.13
C HIS A 92 73.44 -42.92 -2.79
N GLU A 93 74.42 -43.57 -3.41
CA GLU A 93 74.27 -44.91 -4.01
C GLU A 93 73.94 -45.96 -2.93
N THR A 94 74.67 -45.96 -1.81
CA THR A 94 74.41 -46.86 -0.67
C THR A 94 73.03 -46.64 -0.02
N TRP A 95 72.52 -45.40 0.00
CA TRP A 95 71.21 -45.10 0.59
C TRP A 95 70.05 -45.49 -0.32
N SER A 96 70.26 -45.50 -1.64
CA SER A 96 69.25 -45.91 -2.62
C SER A 96 68.88 -47.39 -2.44
N GLU A 97 69.85 -48.26 -2.10
CA GLU A 97 69.62 -49.69 -1.82
C GLU A 97 68.65 -49.93 -0.65
N TYR A 98 68.52 -48.96 0.26
CA TYR A 98 67.59 -48.99 1.40
C TYR A 98 66.25 -48.28 1.12
N GLY A 99 65.99 -47.81 -0.11
CA GLY A 99 64.72 -47.15 -0.46
C GLY A 99 64.57 -45.73 0.11
N VAL A 100 65.68 -45.03 0.39
CA VAL A 100 65.68 -43.64 0.85
C VAL A 100 65.23 -42.71 -0.28
N LEU A 101 64.24 -41.85 -0.01
CA LEU A 101 63.65 -40.96 -1.03
C LEU A 101 64.56 -39.81 -1.47
N GLY A 102 65.52 -39.45 -0.64
CA GLY A 102 66.43 -38.35 -0.88
C GLY A 102 67.16 -37.90 0.39
N SER A 103 68.02 -36.91 0.24
CA SER A 103 68.73 -36.28 1.36
C SER A 103 68.38 -34.80 1.49
N LEU A 104 68.41 -34.30 2.72
CA LEU A 104 68.23 -32.91 3.10
C LEU A 104 69.54 -32.44 3.73
N CYS A 105 70.13 -31.39 3.16
CA CYS A 105 71.37 -30.84 3.68
C CYS A 105 71.10 -29.92 4.89
N LYS A 106 71.78 -30.15 6.02
CA LYS A 106 71.64 -29.35 7.25
C LYS A 106 72.02 -27.87 7.07
N THR A 107 72.88 -27.55 6.10
CA THR A 107 73.33 -26.17 5.83
C THR A 107 72.36 -25.38 4.94
N SER A 108 71.35 -26.04 4.36
CA SER A 108 70.36 -25.38 3.51
C SER A 108 69.42 -24.47 4.31
N ALA A 109 69.03 -23.34 3.72
CA ALA A 109 68.07 -22.42 4.34
C ALA A 109 66.72 -23.12 4.61
N LEU A 110 66.13 -22.86 5.79
CA LEU A 110 64.89 -23.51 6.23
C LEU A 110 63.74 -23.45 5.20
N PRO A 111 63.48 -22.34 4.47
CA PRO A 111 62.44 -22.31 3.44
C PRO A 111 62.67 -23.32 2.30
N VAL A 112 63.93 -23.62 1.96
CA VAL A 112 64.29 -24.59 0.91
C VAL A 112 64.01 -26.01 1.40
N VAL A 113 64.44 -26.33 2.63
CA VAL A 113 64.18 -27.61 3.29
C VAL A 113 62.67 -27.84 3.43
N MET A 114 61.93 -26.82 3.87
CA MET A 114 60.47 -26.87 4.00
C MET A 114 59.77 -27.06 2.66
N LYS A 115 60.24 -26.38 1.60
CA LYS A 115 59.71 -26.55 0.25
C LYS A 115 59.90 -27.97 -0.25
N GLU A 116 61.06 -28.59 -0.01
CA GLU A 116 61.34 -29.95 -0.46
C GLU A 116 60.56 -31.01 0.33
N ILE A 117 60.44 -30.84 1.67
CA ILE A 117 59.60 -31.72 2.51
C ILE A 117 58.13 -31.57 2.11
N HIS A 118 57.61 -30.35 1.97
CA HIS A 118 56.21 -30.13 1.60
C HIS A 118 55.90 -30.65 0.20
N LYS A 119 56.79 -30.41 -0.77
CA LYS A 119 56.67 -30.94 -2.13
C LYS A 119 56.65 -32.46 -2.11
N THR A 120 57.57 -33.09 -1.39
CA THR A 120 57.64 -34.55 -1.32
C THR A 120 56.42 -35.12 -0.63
N MET A 121 56.05 -34.65 0.57
CA MET A 121 54.83 -35.06 1.28
C MET A 121 53.60 -34.98 0.38
N LYS A 122 53.43 -33.87 -0.33
CA LYS A 122 52.32 -33.65 -1.26
C LYS A 122 52.34 -34.66 -2.41
N THR A 123 53.51 -34.90 -3.02
CA THR A 123 53.68 -35.93 -4.06
C THR A 123 53.33 -37.32 -3.53
N LEU A 124 53.84 -37.74 -2.38
CA LEU A 124 53.60 -39.08 -1.83
C LEU A 124 52.13 -39.30 -1.45
N LEU A 125 51.46 -38.25 -0.95
CA LEU A 125 50.03 -38.29 -0.67
C LEU A 125 49.20 -38.35 -1.95
N TYR A 126 49.57 -37.61 -2.99
CA TYR A 126 48.88 -37.69 -4.28
C TYR A 126 49.11 -39.01 -4.99
N ASN A 127 50.30 -39.60 -4.88
CA ASN A 127 50.61 -40.89 -5.51
C ASN A 127 49.67 -42.01 -5.04
N THR A 128 49.17 -41.96 -3.79
CA THR A 128 48.17 -42.92 -3.28
C THR A 128 46.83 -42.90 -4.03
N LEU A 129 46.55 -41.83 -4.78
CA LEU A 129 45.33 -41.67 -5.55
C LEU A 129 45.48 -42.21 -6.99
N TYR A 130 46.67 -42.69 -7.37
CA TYR A 130 46.98 -43.13 -8.72
C TYR A 130 47.34 -44.62 -8.73
N SER A 131 46.63 -45.37 -9.56
CA SER A 131 46.84 -46.81 -9.72
C SER A 131 47.64 -47.11 -10.99
N ILE A 132 48.67 -47.95 -10.88
CA ILE A 132 49.54 -48.40 -11.97
C ILE A 132 49.31 -49.91 -12.19
N LEU A 133 49.00 -50.30 -13.43
CA LEU A 133 48.92 -51.70 -13.82
C LEU A 133 50.26 -52.17 -14.38
N VAL A 134 50.86 -53.21 -13.81
CA VAL A 134 52.05 -53.89 -14.35
C VAL A 134 51.62 -55.19 -15.00
N VAL A 135 51.92 -55.36 -16.29
CA VAL A 135 51.63 -56.57 -17.07
C VAL A 135 52.94 -57.23 -17.46
N ASP A 136 53.31 -58.30 -16.76
CA ASP A 136 54.61 -58.98 -16.92
C ASP A 136 54.44 -60.45 -16.56
N ASP A 137 54.82 -61.36 -17.47
CA ASP A 137 54.66 -62.81 -17.33
C ASP A 137 55.72 -63.44 -16.42
N SER A 138 56.80 -62.71 -16.11
CA SER A 138 57.82 -63.09 -15.16
C SER A 138 57.47 -62.62 -13.75
N PRO A 139 57.21 -63.54 -12.80
CA PRO A 139 56.87 -63.16 -11.43
C PRO A 139 57.95 -62.33 -10.74
N ILE A 140 59.21 -62.59 -11.08
CA ILE A 140 60.39 -61.90 -10.51
C ILE A 140 60.45 -60.46 -11.02
N SER A 141 60.30 -60.26 -12.34
CA SER A 141 60.33 -58.94 -12.96
C SER A 141 59.14 -58.08 -12.52
N ALA A 142 57.95 -58.67 -12.46
CA ALA A 142 56.75 -58.00 -11.98
C ALA A 142 56.86 -57.56 -10.50
N GLN A 143 57.39 -58.44 -9.65
CA GLN A 143 57.64 -58.12 -8.23
C GLN A 143 58.72 -57.04 -8.08
N TYR A 144 59.75 -57.05 -8.92
CA TYR A 144 60.80 -56.03 -8.92
C TYR A 144 60.26 -54.63 -9.28
N LEU A 145 59.39 -54.52 -10.29
CA LEU A 145 58.69 -53.26 -10.60
C LEU A 145 57.81 -52.79 -9.43
N GLN A 146 57.17 -53.72 -8.74
CA GLN A 146 56.38 -53.42 -7.56
C GLN A 146 57.25 -52.92 -6.40
N THR A 147 58.46 -53.46 -6.20
CA THR A 147 59.41 -52.96 -5.20
C THR A 147 59.95 -51.57 -5.54
N ILE A 148 59.96 -51.17 -6.81
CA ILE A 148 60.34 -49.81 -7.23
C ILE A 148 59.17 -48.83 -7.02
N LEU A 149 57.95 -49.21 -7.40
CA LEU A 149 56.81 -48.27 -7.47
C LEU A 149 56.04 -48.08 -6.15
N ARG A 150 55.86 -49.15 -5.36
CA ARG A 150 55.11 -49.08 -4.08
C ARG A 150 55.77 -48.18 -3.03
N PRO A 151 57.12 -48.11 -2.88
CA PRO A 151 57.76 -47.13 -2.01
C PRO A 151 57.42 -45.69 -2.38
N HIS A 152 57.03 -45.41 -3.63
CA HIS A 152 56.54 -44.10 -4.06
C HIS A 152 55.04 -43.88 -3.83
N HIS A 153 54.35 -44.77 -3.10
CA HIS A 153 52.91 -44.75 -2.78
C HIS A 153 51.97 -44.91 -3.98
N TYR A 154 52.46 -45.37 -5.12
CA TYR A 154 51.56 -45.81 -6.18
C TYR A 154 50.82 -47.07 -5.74
N ASP A 155 49.53 -47.12 -6.04
CA ASP A 155 48.77 -48.35 -5.95
C ASP A 155 49.14 -49.23 -7.16
N VAL A 156 49.73 -50.40 -6.93
CA VAL A 156 50.28 -51.22 -8.02
C VAL A 156 49.62 -52.57 -8.03
N GLU A 157 48.89 -52.84 -9.12
CA GLU A 157 48.32 -54.15 -9.43
C GLU A 157 49.16 -54.86 -10.49
N ILE A 158 49.33 -56.17 -10.32
CA ILE A 158 50.11 -57.01 -11.24
C ILE A 158 49.17 -57.95 -11.99
N ALA A 159 49.36 -58.06 -13.29
CA ALA A 159 48.78 -59.08 -14.14
C ALA A 159 49.89 -59.92 -14.78
N TYR A 160 49.91 -61.22 -14.48
CA TYR A 160 50.88 -62.17 -15.07
C TYR A 160 50.49 -62.65 -16.47
N ASP A 161 49.27 -62.35 -16.91
CA ASP A 161 48.74 -62.77 -18.19
C ASP A 161 47.74 -61.74 -18.75
N GLN A 162 47.49 -61.84 -20.06
CA GLN A 162 46.60 -60.95 -20.79
C GLN A 162 45.14 -60.97 -20.29
N ALA A 163 44.60 -62.13 -19.91
CA ALA A 163 43.20 -62.24 -19.49
C ALA A 163 42.99 -61.55 -18.13
N THR A 164 43.96 -61.70 -17.22
CA THR A 164 43.98 -60.99 -15.94
C THR A 164 44.08 -59.48 -16.15
N ALA A 165 44.98 -59.01 -17.03
CA ALA A 165 45.12 -57.57 -17.33
C ALA A 165 43.83 -56.96 -17.89
N GLN A 166 43.15 -57.64 -18.82
CA GLN A 166 41.87 -57.19 -19.37
C GLN A 166 40.75 -57.15 -18.34
N LYS A 167 40.70 -58.14 -17.44
CA LYS A 167 39.70 -58.19 -16.37
C LYS A 167 39.90 -57.00 -15.43
N LEU A 168 41.14 -56.73 -15.02
CA LEU A 168 41.48 -55.58 -14.17
C LEU A 168 41.09 -54.26 -14.84
N LEU A 169 41.46 -54.02 -16.10
CA LEU A 169 41.09 -52.81 -16.84
C LEU A 169 39.58 -52.58 -17.01
N CYS A 170 38.75 -53.62 -16.84
CA CYS A 170 37.30 -53.50 -16.85
C CYS A 170 36.70 -53.09 -15.49
N ILE A 171 37.36 -53.44 -14.39
CA ILE A 171 36.83 -53.28 -13.02
C ILE A 171 37.52 -52.17 -12.22
N THR A 172 38.77 -51.86 -12.55
CA THR A 172 39.59 -50.83 -11.93
C THR A 172 40.06 -49.82 -12.98
N ALA A 173 40.08 -48.54 -12.61
CA ALA A 173 40.62 -47.49 -13.44
C ALA A 173 42.10 -47.28 -13.09
N PHE A 174 42.96 -47.30 -14.10
CA PHE A 174 44.40 -47.08 -13.94
C PHE A 174 44.82 -45.74 -14.55
N ASP A 175 45.89 -45.18 -14.04
CA ASP A 175 46.48 -43.91 -14.51
C ASP A 175 47.76 -44.12 -15.32
N LEU A 176 48.35 -45.32 -15.25
CA LEU A 176 49.49 -45.75 -16.06
C LEU A 176 49.47 -47.27 -16.23
N ILE A 177 49.92 -47.77 -17.39
CA ILE A 177 50.13 -49.21 -17.62
C ILE A 177 51.59 -49.42 -17.98
N ILE A 178 52.26 -50.37 -17.36
CA ILE A 178 53.61 -50.82 -17.70
C ILE A 178 53.50 -52.25 -18.23
N VAL A 179 54.00 -52.50 -19.42
CA VAL A 179 53.87 -53.79 -20.12
C VAL A 179 55.25 -54.32 -20.46
N ASP A 180 55.53 -55.55 -20.08
CA ASP A 180 56.68 -56.30 -20.60
C ASP A 180 56.42 -56.76 -22.03
N ALA A 181 57.37 -56.50 -22.91
CA ALA A 181 57.36 -56.98 -24.29
C ALA A 181 57.49 -58.51 -24.40
N SER A 182 58.08 -59.22 -23.43
CA SER A 182 58.12 -60.70 -23.44
C SER A 182 56.76 -61.32 -23.13
N ALA A 183 55.98 -60.70 -22.23
CA ALA A 183 54.62 -61.11 -21.88
C ALA A 183 53.63 -61.04 -23.07
N LEU A 184 54.08 -60.48 -24.19
CA LEU A 184 53.36 -60.39 -25.45
C LEU A 184 53.56 -61.64 -26.35
N ASN A 185 54.37 -62.63 -25.98
CA ASN A 185 54.92 -63.65 -26.90
C ASN A 185 54.03 -64.83 -27.32
N SER A 186 52.71 -64.66 -27.44
CA SER A 186 51.94 -65.51 -28.36
C SER A 186 51.00 -64.77 -29.31
N LEU A 187 50.89 -63.43 -29.22
CA LEU A 187 50.08 -62.59 -30.12
C LEU A 187 50.42 -61.09 -29.99
N GLY A 188 51.72 -60.81 -29.88
CA GLY A 188 52.26 -59.61 -29.23
C GLY A 188 52.09 -58.23 -29.88
N ALA A 189 51.37 -58.15 -30.99
CA ALA A 189 50.92 -56.87 -31.54
C ALA A 189 49.47 -56.53 -31.15
N SER A 190 48.72 -57.47 -30.57
CA SER A 190 47.28 -57.30 -30.33
C SER A 190 46.94 -56.63 -29.00
N LEU A 191 47.74 -56.82 -27.94
CA LEU A 191 47.39 -56.35 -26.60
C LEU A 191 47.39 -54.81 -26.49
N LEU A 192 48.43 -54.14 -27.00
CA LEU A 192 48.50 -52.67 -27.03
C LEU A 192 47.37 -52.06 -27.86
N VAL A 193 47.12 -52.64 -29.04
CA VAL A 193 46.03 -52.21 -29.93
C VAL A 193 44.67 -52.43 -29.25
N GLN A 194 44.49 -53.54 -28.53
CA GLN A 194 43.29 -53.81 -27.73
C GLN A 194 43.13 -52.80 -26.60
N PHE A 195 44.17 -52.55 -25.80
CA PHE A 195 44.13 -51.54 -24.73
C PHE A 195 43.83 -50.14 -25.28
N ARG A 196 44.36 -49.78 -26.46
CA ARG A 196 44.06 -48.50 -27.10
C ARG A 196 42.64 -48.42 -27.67
N ASN A 197 42.05 -49.54 -28.07
CA ASN A 197 40.67 -49.61 -28.59
C ASN A 197 39.61 -49.70 -27.48
N MET A 198 40.00 -50.00 -26.24
CA MET A 198 39.10 -49.97 -25.08
C MET A 198 38.87 -48.52 -24.63
N LYS A 199 37.60 -48.10 -24.53
CA LYS A 199 37.23 -46.74 -24.07
C LYS A 199 37.84 -46.39 -22.71
N GLN A 200 37.99 -47.39 -21.85
CA GLN A 200 38.50 -47.27 -20.48
C GLN A 200 40.01 -46.97 -20.44
N SER A 201 40.78 -47.41 -21.44
CA SER A 201 42.24 -47.30 -21.45
C SER A 201 42.84 -46.54 -22.64
N MET A 202 42.01 -46.06 -23.58
CA MET A 202 42.47 -45.34 -24.77
C MET A 202 43.34 -44.12 -24.47
N HIS A 203 43.13 -43.46 -23.32
CA HIS A 203 43.86 -42.27 -22.88
C HIS A 203 44.95 -42.53 -21.83
N ILE A 204 45.07 -43.76 -21.33
CA ILE A 204 46.03 -44.08 -20.26
C ILE A 204 47.43 -44.19 -20.86
N PRO A 205 48.47 -43.54 -20.33
CA PRO A 205 49.83 -43.73 -20.81
C PRO A 205 50.26 -45.21 -20.67
N ILE A 206 50.93 -45.75 -21.69
CA ILE A 206 51.44 -47.14 -21.69
C ILE A 206 52.96 -47.13 -21.85
N PHE A 207 53.67 -47.70 -20.89
CA PHE A 207 55.13 -47.86 -20.90
C PHE A 207 55.48 -49.29 -21.29
N MET A 208 56.50 -49.45 -22.12
CA MET A 208 56.95 -50.75 -22.61
C MET A 208 58.34 -51.07 -22.06
N LEU A 209 58.50 -52.25 -21.46
CA LEU A 209 59.79 -52.80 -21.04
C LEU A 209 60.24 -53.84 -22.07
N THR A 210 61.44 -53.75 -22.60
CA THR A 210 61.91 -54.66 -23.67
C THR A 210 63.37 -55.07 -23.51
N GLU A 211 63.68 -56.34 -23.78
CA GLU A 211 65.07 -56.84 -23.92
C GLU A 211 65.67 -56.49 -25.29
N HIS A 212 64.83 -56.16 -26.28
CA HIS A 212 65.25 -55.82 -27.63
C HIS A 212 64.98 -54.34 -27.89
N TYR A 213 66.05 -53.53 -27.83
CA TYR A 213 66.02 -52.09 -28.05
C TYR A 213 66.54 -51.71 -29.44
N ASP A 214 65.98 -52.33 -30.47
CA ASP A 214 66.26 -51.98 -31.87
C ASP A 214 65.22 -50.98 -32.41
N ALA A 215 65.64 -50.20 -33.41
CA ALA A 215 64.82 -49.14 -33.99
C ALA A 215 63.52 -49.65 -34.63
N HIS A 216 63.48 -50.90 -35.12
CA HIS A 216 62.29 -51.48 -35.73
C HIS A 216 61.24 -51.81 -34.67
N THR A 217 61.67 -52.46 -33.58
CA THR A 217 60.81 -52.82 -32.44
C THR A 217 60.23 -51.58 -31.76
N ILE A 218 61.03 -50.54 -31.49
CA ILE A 218 60.55 -49.29 -30.88
C ILE A 218 59.52 -48.61 -31.78
N ARG A 219 59.82 -48.47 -33.08
CA ARG A 219 58.92 -47.82 -34.04
C ARG A 219 57.57 -48.53 -34.13
N LYS A 220 57.58 -49.87 -34.13
CA LYS A 220 56.36 -50.69 -34.16
C LYS A 220 55.47 -50.43 -32.95
N HIS A 221 56.04 -50.40 -31.74
CA HIS A 221 55.26 -50.19 -30.52
C HIS A 221 54.76 -48.74 -30.38
N ILE A 222 55.52 -47.73 -30.84
CA ILE A 222 55.03 -46.34 -30.92
C ILE A 222 53.80 -46.25 -31.81
N GLN A 223 53.83 -46.89 -32.99
CA GLN A 223 52.69 -46.93 -33.92
C GLN A 223 51.46 -47.62 -33.31
N GLN A 224 51.67 -48.49 -32.33
CA GLN A 224 50.61 -49.19 -31.60
C GLN A 224 50.12 -48.41 -30.37
N GLY A 225 50.67 -47.22 -30.10
CA GLY A 225 50.22 -46.31 -29.06
C GLY A 225 50.94 -46.44 -27.72
N ALA A 226 52.12 -47.05 -27.66
CA ALA A 226 52.97 -46.94 -26.48
C ALA A 226 53.53 -45.51 -26.35
N ASN A 227 53.57 -44.99 -25.12
CA ASN A 227 54.00 -43.64 -24.80
C ASN A 227 55.49 -43.56 -24.48
N GLU A 228 56.06 -44.62 -23.91
CA GLU A 228 57.43 -44.62 -23.42
C GLU A 228 58.04 -46.04 -23.46
N PHE A 229 59.37 -46.11 -23.51
CA PHE A 229 60.13 -47.36 -23.64
C PHE A 229 61.28 -47.42 -22.65
N PHE A 230 61.55 -48.63 -22.15
CA PHE A 230 62.69 -48.92 -21.28
C PHE A 230 63.37 -50.21 -21.75
N HIS A 231 64.68 -50.16 -21.88
CA HIS A 231 65.51 -51.33 -22.16
C HIS A 231 65.77 -52.10 -20.85
N LYS A 232 65.66 -53.43 -20.84
CA LYS A 232 66.03 -54.26 -19.69
C LYS A 232 67.53 -54.65 -19.74
N PRO A 233 68.29 -54.50 -18.64
CA PRO A 233 67.94 -53.87 -17.37
C PRO A 233 67.83 -52.34 -17.51
N PHE A 234 66.86 -51.73 -16.82
CA PHE A 234 66.59 -50.28 -16.85
C PHE A 234 67.10 -49.60 -15.57
N ILE A 235 67.31 -48.29 -15.66
CA ILE A 235 67.69 -47.45 -14.51
C ILE A 235 66.42 -47.07 -13.75
N GLU A 236 66.39 -47.33 -12.43
CA GLU A 236 65.20 -47.11 -11.60
C GLU A 236 64.79 -45.62 -11.56
N GLU A 237 65.76 -44.71 -11.43
CA GLU A 237 65.52 -43.27 -11.40
C GLU A 237 64.88 -42.79 -12.71
N GLU A 238 65.29 -43.36 -13.85
CA GLU A 238 64.70 -43.02 -15.15
C GLU A 238 63.23 -43.43 -15.21
N LEU A 239 62.91 -44.65 -14.77
CA LEU A 239 61.53 -45.14 -14.72
C LEU A 239 60.67 -44.24 -13.85
N LEU A 240 61.11 -43.95 -12.63
CA LEU A 240 60.37 -43.14 -11.67
C LEU A 240 60.15 -41.70 -12.16
N LEU A 241 61.17 -41.07 -12.77
CA LEU A 241 61.04 -39.73 -13.35
C LEU A 241 59.95 -39.68 -14.43
N LYS A 242 59.94 -40.67 -15.33
CA LYS A 242 58.95 -40.72 -16.41
C LYS A 242 57.55 -41.08 -15.90
N VAL A 243 57.43 -41.99 -14.93
CA VAL A 243 56.15 -42.30 -14.25
C VAL A 243 55.56 -41.02 -13.64
N ASN A 244 56.35 -40.31 -12.83
CA ASN A 244 55.93 -39.06 -12.18
C ASN A 244 55.50 -38.01 -13.21
N PHE A 245 56.26 -37.84 -14.30
CA PHE A 245 55.94 -36.88 -15.37
C PHE A 245 54.58 -37.16 -16.01
N TRP A 246 54.32 -38.41 -16.40
CA TRP A 246 53.10 -38.77 -17.13
C TRP A 246 51.85 -38.69 -16.26
N ILE A 247 51.94 -39.05 -14.97
CA ILE A 247 50.85 -38.88 -14.01
C ILE A 247 50.54 -37.40 -13.78
N ASP A 248 51.57 -36.57 -13.56
CA ASP A 248 51.42 -35.12 -13.40
C ASP A 248 50.85 -34.43 -14.66
N PHE A 249 51.27 -34.87 -15.84
CA PHE A 249 50.77 -34.41 -17.13
C PHE A 249 49.28 -34.75 -17.29
N GLY A 250 48.87 -35.98 -17.00
CA GLY A 250 47.47 -36.41 -17.01
C GLY A 250 46.62 -35.56 -16.06
N ARG A 251 47.11 -35.30 -14.83
CA ARG A 251 46.44 -34.44 -13.84
C ARG A 251 46.23 -33.01 -14.35
N LYS A 252 47.29 -32.35 -14.81
CA LYS A 252 47.21 -30.97 -15.34
C LYS A 252 46.26 -30.86 -16.52
N THR A 253 46.18 -31.90 -17.35
CA THR A 253 45.30 -31.92 -18.51
C THR A 253 43.82 -32.02 -18.10
N LYS A 254 43.49 -32.92 -17.14
CA LYS A 254 42.14 -33.01 -16.55
C LYS A 254 41.72 -31.70 -15.89
N GLU A 255 42.60 -31.08 -15.09
CA GLU A 255 42.32 -29.81 -14.41
C GLU A 255 42.06 -28.66 -15.40
N ASN A 256 42.93 -28.49 -16.40
CA ASN A 256 42.74 -27.46 -17.43
C ASN A 256 41.44 -27.66 -18.22
N SER A 257 41.08 -28.91 -18.54
CA SER A 257 39.81 -29.21 -19.20
C SER A 257 38.63 -28.81 -18.33
N TYR A 258 38.66 -29.14 -17.03
CA TYR A 258 37.62 -28.77 -16.09
C TYR A 258 37.46 -27.25 -15.97
N GLN A 259 38.57 -26.52 -15.78
CA GLN A 259 38.56 -25.05 -15.72
C GLN A 259 37.99 -24.43 -16.99
N ARG A 260 38.34 -24.96 -18.17
CA ARG A 260 37.75 -24.53 -19.45
C ARG A 260 36.24 -24.77 -19.51
N THR A 261 35.76 -25.91 -19.05
CA THR A 261 34.32 -26.21 -19.00
C THR A 261 33.58 -25.25 -18.06
N VAL A 262 34.11 -25.00 -16.86
CA VAL A 262 33.49 -24.07 -15.90
C VAL A 262 33.46 -22.64 -16.45
N LEU A 263 34.57 -22.17 -17.04
CA LEU A 263 34.62 -20.85 -17.68
C LEU A 263 33.61 -20.73 -18.83
N HIS A 264 33.43 -21.80 -19.61
CA HIS A 264 32.43 -21.84 -20.67
C HIS A 264 31.00 -21.74 -20.11
N GLU A 265 30.69 -22.42 -19.01
CA GLU A 265 29.39 -22.33 -18.36
C GLU A 265 29.13 -20.93 -17.76
N TYR A 266 30.13 -20.31 -17.13
CA TYR A 266 30.02 -18.93 -16.66
C TYR A 266 29.78 -17.96 -17.82
N LYS A 267 30.52 -18.11 -18.92
CA LYS A 267 30.29 -17.33 -20.14
C LYS A 267 28.84 -17.49 -20.63
N ASN A 268 28.34 -18.72 -20.73
CA ASN A 268 26.97 -19.00 -21.18
C ASN A 268 25.91 -18.38 -20.27
N ALA A 269 26.11 -18.40 -18.95
CA ALA A 269 25.19 -17.79 -17.99
C ALA A 269 25.13 -16.26 -18.14
N ILE A 270 26.28 -15.62 -18.32
CA ILE A 270 26.37 -14.18 -18.60
C ILE A 270 25.71 -13.85 -19.95
N ASP A 271 25.96 -14.67 -20.97
CA ASP A 271 25.44 -14.47 -22.32
C ASP A 271 23.91 -14.51 -22.41
N ARG A 272 23.25 -15.26 -21.52
CA ARG A 272 21.78 -15.33 -21.45
C ARG A 272 21.15 -14.18 -20.67
N SER A 273 21.86 -13.65 -19.68
CA SER A 273 21.30 -12.70 -18.69
C SER A 273 21.58 -11.24 -19.04
N THR A 274 22.70 -10.93 -19.68
CA THR A 274 23.15 -9.55 -19.92
C THR A 274 23.59 -9.33 -21.36
N ILE A 275 23.52 -8.10 -21.83
CA ILE A 275 24.07 -7.71 -23.13
C ILE A 275 25.59 -7.64 -22.99
N VAL A 276 26.32 -8.42 -23.78
CA VAL A 276 27.78 -8.39 -23.83
C VAL A 276 28.25 -8.05 -25.23
N SER A 277 29.22 -7.15 -25.32
CA SER A 277 29.92 -6.85 -26.57
C SER A 277 31.40 -6.57 -26.31
N LYS A 278 32.24 -6.93 -27.26
CA LYS A 278 33.65 -6.52 -27.28
C LYS A 278 33.90 -5.59 -28.45
N THR A 279 34.83 -4.66 -28.28
CA THR A 279 35.27 -3.77 -29.35
C THR A 279 36.79 -3.68 -29.39
N ASN A 280 37.33 -3.40 -30.58
CA ASN A 280 38.72 -2.98 -30.70
C ASN A 280 38.95 -1.55 -30.14
N LYS A 281 40.18 -1.04 -30.26
CA LYS A 281 40.58 0.29 -29.75
C LYS A 281 39.79 1.43 -30.40
N GLU A 282 39.35 1.23 -31.63
CA GLU A 282 38.57 2.19 -32.41
C GLU A 282 37.05 2.12 -32.12
N GLY A 283 36.61 1.21 -31.25
CA GLY A 283 35.20 1.05 -30.87
C GLY A 283 34.37 0.27 -31.88
N ILE A 284 35.03 -0.49 -32.78
CA ILE A 284 34.39 -1.40 -33.72
C ILE A 284 34.08 -2.71 -33.00
N ILE A 285 32.83 -3.17 -33.11
CA ILE A 285 32.36 -4.40 -32.47
C ILE A 285 33.06 -5.60 -33.09
N THR A 286 33.80 -6.34 -32.26
CA THR A 286 34.49 -7.59 -32.61
C THR A 286 33.73 -8.82 -32.12
N TYR A 287 32.85 -8.65 -31.13
CA TYR A 287 31.99 -9.70 -30.59
C TYR A 287 30.69 -9.10 -30.02
N ALA A 288 29.58 -9.82 -30.18
CA ALA A 288 28.28 -9.52 -29.59
C ALA A 288 27.60 -10.83 -29.19
N ASN A 289 27.00 -10.88 -28.01
CA ASN A 289 26.27 -12.08 -27.59
C ASN A 289 24.81 -12.09 -28.10
N ASP A 290 24.14 -13.23 -27.97
CA ASP A 290 22.75 -13.40 -28.43
C ASP A 290 21.80 -12.41 -27.78
N LYS A 291 22.03 -12.06 -26.50
CA LYS A 291 21.22 -11.06 -25.79
C LYS A 291 21.34 -9.68 -26.44
N PHE A 292 22.54 -9.28 -26.89
CA PHE A 292 22.72 -8.04 -27.63
C PHE A 292 21.91 -8.06 -28.93
N CYS A 293 21.98 -9.14 -29.71
CA CYS A 293 21.22 -9.30 -30.94
C CYS A 293 19.70 -9.21 -30.68
N HIS A 294 19.20 -9.98 -29.70
CA HIS A 294 17.78 -10.01 -29.35
C HIS A 294 17.23 -8.65 -28.90
N ILE A 295 17.93 -7.95 -28.00
CA ILE A 295 17.45 -6.66 -27.49
C ILE A 295 17.62 -5.57 -28.54
N SER A 296 18.74 -5.52 -29.25
CA SER A 296 18.95 -4.48 -30.26
C SER A 296 18.13 -4.70 -31.53
N GLY A 297 17.67 -5.93 -31.81
CA GLY A 297 16.98 -6.31 -33.04
C GLY A 297 17.90 -6.43 -34.27
N TYR A 298 19.21 -6.26 -34.09
CA TYR A 298 20.20 -6.49 -35.14
C TYR A 298 20.67 -7.95 -35.13
N ARG A 299 20.93 -8.51 -36.31
CA ARG A 299 21.60 -9.81 -36.41
C ARG A 299 23.09 -9.68 -36.08
N TYR A 300 23.69 -10.78 -35.64
CA TYR A 300 25.12 -10.83 -35.29
C TYR A 300 26.01 -10.28 -36.41
N GLU A 301 25.75 -10.70 -37.65
CA GLU A 301 26.51 -10.31 -38.84
C GLU A 301 26.34 -8.83 -39.21
N GLU A 302 25.27 -8.18 -38.72
CA GLU A 302 25.04 -6.75 -38.89
C GLU A 302 25.77 -5.90 -37.84
N LEU A 303 26.07 -6.49 -36.68
CA LEU A 303 26.77 -5.84 -35.57
C LEU A 303 28.28 -5.93 -35.71
N ILE A 304 28.82 -7.08 -36.11
CA ILE A 304 30.26 -7.28 -36.23
C ILE A 304 30.85 -6.38 -37.30
N GLY A 305 31.98 -5.74 -36.99
CA GLY A 305 32.66 -4.82 -37.90
C GLY A 305 32.04 -3.42 -37.97
N ARG A 306 30.98 -3.15 -37.21
CA ARG A 306 30.37 -1.82 -37.11
C ARG A 306 30.82 -1.09 -35.84
N PRO A 307 30.90 0.26 -35.86
CA PRO A 307 31.08 1.03 -34.63
C PRO A 307 29.91 0.80 -33.67
N HIS A 308 30.21 0.73 -32.37
CA HIS A 308 29.19 0.52 -31.33
C HIS A 308 28.07 1.58 -31.34
N SER A 309 28.34 2.76 -31.90
CA SER A 309 27.35 3.82 -32.10
C SER A 309 26.16 3.45 -33.00
N ILE A 310 26.17 2.29 -33.67
CA ILE A 310 25.03 1.79 -34.46
C ILE A 310 23.72 1.73 -33.65
N VAL A 311 23.79 1.41 -32.35
CA VAL A 311 22.62 1.38 -31.46
C VAL A 311 22.39 2.68 -30.69
N ARG A 312 23.18 3.73 -30.92
CA ARG A 312 23.06 4.98 -30.16
C ARG A 312 21.74 5.69 -30.49
N HIS A 313 21.00 6.10 -29.47
CA HIS A 313 19.81 6.93 -29.65
C HIS A 313 20.20 8.40 -29.94
N PRO A 314 19.54 9.11 -30.89
CA PRO A 314 19.89 10.49 -31.27
C PRO A 314 19.75 11.50 -30.14
N SER A 315 18.84 11.25 -29.20
CA SER A 315 18.59 12.13 -28.05
C SER A 315 19.68 12.05 -26.96
N MET A 316 20.64 11.14 -27.08
CA MET A 316 21.69 11.02 -26.06
C MET A 316 22.72 12.14 -26.23
N PRO A 317 23.05 12.88 -25.15
CA PRO A 317 24.11 13.89 -25.16
C PRO A 317 25.44 13.31 -25.63
N LYS A 318 26.19 14.08 -26.44
CA LYS A 318 27.50 13.65 -26.97
C LYS A 318 28.56 13.64 -25.87
N GLU A 319 28.36 14.46 -24.84
CA GLU A 319 29.24 14.67 -23.68
C GLU A 319 29.42 13.36 -22.90
N ILE A 320 28.36 12.57 -22.73
CA ILE A 320 28.39 11.29 -22.04
C ILE A 320 29.35 10.32 -22.74
N PHE A 321 29.30 10.26 -24.07
CA PHE A 321 30.20 9.39 -24.84
C PHE A 321 31.62 9.93 -24.89
N LYS A 322 31.82 11.26 -24.86
CA LYS A 322 33.14 11.86 -24.77
C LYS A 322 33.80 11.49 -23.44
N GLN A 323 33.10 11.66 -22.32
CA GLN A 323 33.57 11.26 -21.00
C GLN A 323 33.86 9.75 -20.92
N MET A 324 32.97 8.93 -21.49
CA MET A 324 33.17 7.49 -21.57
C MET A 324 34.50 7.15 -22.28
N TRP A 325 34.75 7.70 -23.47
CA TRP A 325 35.99 7.46 -24.21
C TRP A 325 37.22 7.95 -23.46
N GLU A 326 37.17 9.15 -22.86
CA GLU A 326 38.26 9.68 -22.03
C GLU A 326 38.58 8.80 -20.81
N THR A 327 37.57 8.12 -20.25
CA THR A 327 37.73 7.23 -19.08
C THR A 327 38.37 5.91 -19.51
N ILE A 328 37.78 5.22 -20.50
CA ILE A 328 38.24 3.87 -20.88
C ILE A 328 39.62 3.89 -21.54
N LEU A 329 39.98 4.97 -22.25
CA LEU A 329 41.31 5.11 -22.85
C LEU A 329 42.43 5.35 -21.82
N LYS A 330 42.09 5.81 -20.60
CA LYS A 330 43.04 5.91 -19.49
C LYS A 330 43.26 4.56 -18.78
N GLY A 331 42.58 3.50 -19.21
CA GLY A 331 42.61 2.20 -18.53
C GLY A 331 41.59 2.08 -17.39
N GLU A 332 40.71 3.07 -17.22
CA GLU A 332 39.72 3.09 -16.15
C GLU A 332 38.38 2.47 -16.59
N ARG A 333 37.64 1.90 -15.63
CA ARG A 333 36.27 1.43 -15.86
C ARG A 333 35.33 2.62 -16.03
N TRP A 334 34.46 2.56 -17.04
CA TRP A 334 33.33 3.49 -17.16
C TRP A 334 32.01 2.81 -16.80
N GLU A 335 31.12 3.55 -16.15
CA GLU A 335 29.75 3.11 -15.84
C GLU A 335 28.76 4.24 -16.09
N GLY A 336 27.61 3.92 -16.69
CA GLY A 336 26.55 4.89 -16.89
C GLY A 336 25.33 4.35 -17.62
N VAL A 337 24.23 5.10 -17.51
CA VAL A 337 22.96 4.79 -18.18
C VAL A 337 22.96 5.38 -19.59
N VAL A 338 22.64 4.55 -20.59
CA VAL A 338 22.63 4.92 -22.01
C VAL A 338 21.30 4.57 -22.63
N LYS A 339 20.68 5.53 -23.32
CA LYS A 339 19.54 5.28 -24.20
C LYS A 339 20.04 4.83 -25.57
N ASN A 340 19.59 3.65 -25.98
CA ASN A 340 19.86 3.06 -27.28
C ASN A 340 18.59 2.99 -28.12
N ARG A 341 18.76 2.70 -29.41
CA ARG A 341 17.70 2.53 -30.39
C ARG A 341 17.84 1.13 -31.02
N ARG A 342 16.71 0.41 -31.07
CA ARG A 342 16.59 -0.89 -31.74
C ARG A 342 16.54 -0.69 -33.25
N LYS A 343 16.69 -1.77 -34.01
CA LYS A 343 16.62 -1.76 -35.47
C LYS A 343 15.27 -1.26 -36.01
N ASP A 344 14.17 -1.54 -35.32
CA ASP A 344 12.82 -1.07 -35.65
C ASP A 344 12.57 0.41 -35.33
N GLY A 345 13.54 1.10 -34.73
CA GLY A 345 13.45 2.50 -34.32
C GLY A 345 12.99 2.75 -32.89
N SER A 346 12.50 1.73 -32.17
CA SER A 346 12.11 1.85 -30.76
C SER A 346 13.33 2.09 -29.86
N ALA A 347 13.12 2.78 -28.73
CA ALA A 347 14.18 3.04 -27.78
C ALA A 347 14.26 1.97 -26.70
N TYR A 348 15.45 1.75 -26.15
CA TYR A 348 15.66 0.93 -24.96
C TYR A 348 16.77 1.52 -24.10
N TRP A 349 16.68 1.33 -22.79
CA TRP A 349 17.63 1.86 -21.83
C TRP A 349 18.51 0.74 -21.29
N VAL A 350 19.80 1.03 -21.16
CA VAL A 350 20.75 0.11 -20.57
C VAL A 350 21.58 0.79 -19.50
N ASN A 351 21.83 0.11 -18.38
CA ASN A 351 22.96 0.45 -17.52
C ASN A 351 24.19 -0.27 -18.06
N ALA A 352 25.22 0.48 -18.44
CA ALA A 352 26.38 -0.02 -19.16
C ALA A 352 27.65 0.13 -18.32
N VAL A 353 28.40 -0.96 -18.22
CA VAL A 353 29.76 -0.99 -17.68
C VAL A 353 30.72 -1.34 -18.81
N ILE A 354 31.79 -0.57 -18.97
CA ILE A 354 32.82 -0.78 -20.00
C ILE A 354 34.18 -0.87 -19.32
N ASN A 355 34.86 -2.00 -19.53
CA ASN A 355 36.18 -2.26 -18.98
C ASN A 355 37.21 -2.40 -20.12
N PRO A 356 38.38 -1.74 -20.03
CA PRO A 356 39.51 -2.03 -20.89
C PRO A 356 40.18 -3.35 -20.49
N ILE A 357 40.54 -4.16 -21.48
CA ILE A 357 41.35 -5.36 -21.32
C ILE A 357 42.78 -5.02 -21.72
N ILE A 358 43.73 -5.21 -20.81
CA ILE A 358 45.15 -4.88 -21.00
C ILE A 358 45.99 -6.16 -21.13
N ASP A 359 47.09 -6.08 -21.88
CA ASP A 359 48.11 -7.13 -21.91
C ASP A 359 49.09 -7.02 -20.73
N ASN A 360 50.05 -7.94 -20.67
CA ASN A 360 51.09 -7.98 -19.64
C ASN A 360 52.02 -6.76 -19.65
N ASP A 361 52.05 -6.00 -20.75
CA ASP A 361 52.85 -4.80 -20.93
C ASP A 361 52.04 -3.52 -20.62
N GLY A 362 50.80 -3.66 -20.14
CA GLY A 362 49.91 -2.56 -19.75
C GLY A 362 49.22 -1.87 -20.94
N THR A 363 49.32 -2.41 -22.14
CA THR A 363 48.69 -1.87 -23.34
C THR A 363 47.25 -2.39 -23.44
N ILE A 364 46.28 -1.48 -23.63
CA ILE A 364 44.88 -1.85 -23.91
C ILE A 364 44.85 -2.69 -25.20
N ILE A 365 44.16 -3.82 -25.21
CA ILE A 365 43.95 -4.68 -26.37
C ILE A 365 42.54 -4.46 -26.94
N GLU A 366 41.54 -4.54 -26.07
CA GLU A 366 40.12 -4.47 -26.43
C GLU A 366 39.31 -3.84 -25.29
N PHE A 367 38.07 -3.45 -25.56
CA PHE A 367 37.10 -3.07 -24.53
C PHE A 367 36.00 -4.12 -24.45
N ILE A 368 35.64 -4.50 -23.23
CA ILE A 368 34.46 -5.34 -22.97
C ILE A 368 33.36 -4.48 -22.34
N SER A 369 32.16 -4.56 -22.89
CA SER A 369 30.97 -3.89 -22.38
C SER A 369 29.96 -4.92 -21.89
N ILE A 370 29.52 -4.76 -20.66
CA ILE A 370 28.43 -5.53 -20.04
C ILE A 370 27.30 -4.55 -19.76
N ARG A 371 26.09 -4.87 -20.22
CA ARG A 371 24.94 -3.97 -20.12
C ARG A 371 23.70 -4.70 -19.66
N THR A 372 22.99 -4.09 -18.72
CA THR A 372 21.71 -4.57 -18.21
C THR A 372 20.59 -3.74 -18.80
N ASP A 373 19.58 -4.39 -19.38
CA ASP A 373 18.36 -3.70 -19.86
C ASP A 373 17.54 -3.21 -18.67
N ILE A 374 17.31 -1.91 -18.61
CA ILE A 374 16.55 -1.22 -17.56
C ILE A 374 15.33 -0.49 -18.14
N SER A 375 14.90 -0.84 -19.35
CA SER A 375 13.80 -0.18 -20.05
C SER A 375 12.50 -0.20 -19.23
N SER A 376 12.15 -1.36 -18.64
CA SER A 376 10.95 -1.50 -17.81
C SER A 376 10.96 -0.60 -16.57
N VAL A 377 12.14 -0.39 -15.97
CA VAL A 377 12.30 0.49 -14.81
C VAL A 377 12.01 1.95 -15.20
N HIS A 378 12.47 2.39 -16.37
CA HIS A 378 12.18 3.72 -16.89
C HIS A 378 10.71 3.89 -17.28
N GLU A 379 10.07 2.89 -17.90
CA GLU A 379 8.63 2.93 -18.22
C GLU A 379 7.76 3.06 -16.96
N ILE A 380 8.10 2.33 -15.90
CA ILE A 380 7.42 2.44 -14.60
C ILE A 380 7.64 3.83 -14.00
N HIS A 381 8.87 4.35 -14.04
CA HIS A 381 9.19 5.68 -13.51
C HIS A 381 8.39 6.79 -14.23
N ASP A 382 8.37 6.78 -15.56
CA ASP A 382 7.65 7.77 -16.37
C ASP A 382 6.14 7.67 -16.14
N SER A 383 5.60 6.45 -16.01
CA SER A 383 4.19 6.21 -15.68
C SER A 383 3.82 6.78 -14.31
N LEU A 384 4.64 6.52 -13.28
CA LEU A 384 4.42 7.04 -11.93
C LEU A 384 4.51 8.57 -11.88
N GLN A 385 5.46 9.19 -12.58
CA GLN A 385 5.54 10.65 -12.68
C GLN A 385 4.30 11.25 -13.34
N ASN A 386 3.79 10.63 -14.41
CA ASN A 386 2.56 11.07 -15.05
C ASN A 386 1.34 10.92 -14.13
N GLN A 387 1.22 9.80 -13.40
CA GLN A 387 0.15 9.61 -12.40
C GLN A 387 0.23 10.65 -11.28
N LEU A 388 1.42 10.96 -10.78
CA LEU A 388 1.63 11.97 -9.75
C LEU A 388 1.16 13.35 -10.24
N LYS A 389 1.57 13.74 -11.45
CA LYS A 389 1.18 15.02 -12.06
C LYS A 389 -0.33 15.14 -12.29
N ILE A 390 -0.99 14.05 -12.71
CA ILE A 390 -2.46 13.99 -12.84
C ILE A 390 -3.11 14.13 -11.45
N SER A 391 -2.58 13.44 -10.44
CA SER A 391 -3.09 13.52 -9.07
C SER A 391 -2.93 14.91 -8.48
N GLU A 392 -1.80 15.58 -8.69
CA GLU A 392 -1.56 16.96 -8.25
C GLU A 392 -2.57 17.93 -8.88
N LYS A 393 -2.78 17.82 -10.21
CA LYS A 393 -3.77 18.64 -10.91
C LYS A 393 -5.19 18.39 -10.39
N ASN A 394 -5.59 17.13 -10.23
CA ASN A 394 -6.90 16.77 -9.71
C ASN A 394 -7.10 17.28 -8.28
N PHE A 395 -6.04 17.27 -7.46
CA PHE A 395 -6.07 17.81 -6.11
C PHE A 395 -6.25 19.34 -6.11
N GLU A 396 -5.54 20.05 -6.99
CA GLU A 396 -5.66 21.50 -7.12
C GLU A 396 -7.06 21.92 -7.59
N ASP A 397 -7.63 21.21 -8.58
CA ASP A 397 -9.00 21.43 -9.05
C ASP A 397 -10.02 21.14 -7.93
N ALA A 398 -9.85 20.05 -7.18
CA ALA A 398 -10.71 19.70 -6.05
C ALA A 398 -10.61 20.72 -4.91
N TYR A 399 -9.41 21.22 -4.62
CA TYR A 399 -9.18 22.24 -3.61
C TYR A 399 -9.79 23.59 -4.01
N HIS A 400 -9.66 23.99 -5.27
CA HIS A 400 -10.29 25.20 -5.80
C HIS A 400 -11.81 25.12 -5.72
N MET A 401 -12.40 23.98 -6.10
CA MET A 401 -13.85 23.76 -6.00
C MET A 401 -14.33 23.72 -4.55
N PHE A 402 -13.56 23.11 -3.64
CA PHE A 402 -13.82 23.16 -2.20
C PHE A 402 -13.85 24.60 -1.67
N LYS A 403 -12.89 25.45 -2.08
CA LYS A 403 -12.85 26.87 -1.71
C LYS A 403 -14.06 27.64 -2.24
N GLN A 404 -14.54 27.32 -3.45
CA GLN A 404 -15.75 27.90 -4.00
C GLN A 404 -17.00 27.49 -3.21
N TYR A 405 -17.12 26.22 -2.83
CA TYR A 405 -18.21 25.75 -1.97
C TYR A 405 -18.18 26.39 -0.58
N GLU A 406 -17.00 26.49 0.03
CA GLU A 406 -16.80 27.19 1.30
C GLU A 406 -17.29 28.64 1.21
N HIS A 407 -16.94 29.34 0.12
CA HIS A 407 -17.40 30.72 -0.12
C HIS A 407 -18.92 30.80 -0.27
N ALA A 408 -19.52 29.96 -1.11
CA ALA A 408 -20.97 29.94 -1.33
C ALA A 408 -21.78 29.61 -0.05
N ILE A 409 -21.27 28.70 0.79
CA ILE A 409 -21.86 28.38 2.09
C ILE A 409 -21.77 29.59 3.03
N ASN A 410 -20.63 30.29 3.02
CA ASN A 410 -20.39 31.47 3.87
C ASN A 410 -21.26 32.68 3.51
N GLU A 411 -21.74 32.81 2.27
CA GLU A 411 -22.61 33.92 1.88
C GLU A 411 -24.05 33.79 2.41
N SER A 412 -24.56 32.56 2.56
CA SER A 412 -26.00 32.32 2.76
C SER A 412 -26.38 31.60 4.04
N THR A 413 -25.41 31.00 4.75
CA THR A 413 -25.68 30.18 5.94
C THR A 413 -24.88 30.65 7.14
N ILE A 414 -25.47 30.54 8.32
CA ILE A 414 -24.78 30.75 9.59
C ILE A 414 -24.18 29.40 9.98
N LEU A 415 -22.86 29.31 10.04
CA LEU A 415 -22.14 28.08 10.34
C LEU A 415 -21.35 28.23 11.62
N THR A 416 -21.50 27.26 12.53
CA THR A 416 -20.68 27.15 13.74
C THR A 416 -20.25 25.71 13.96
N ARG A 417 -19.08 25.53 14.57
CA ARG A 417 -18.64 24.24 15.13
C ARG A 417 -18.41 24.39 16.62
N THR A 418 -18.69 23.33 17.36
CA THR A 418 -18.46 23.28 18.80
C THR A 418 -17.72 22.01 19.20
N ASP A 419 -17.04 22.04 20.32
CA ASP A 419 -16.63 20.83 21.02
C ASP A 419 -17.84 20.02 21.53
N LEU A 420 -17.57 18.90 22.20
CA LEU A 420 -18.61 18.01 22.71
C LEU A 420 -19.38 18.61 23.90
N GLU A 421 -18.81 19.62 24.56
CA GLU A 421 -19.40 20.40 25.65
C GLU A 421 -20.25 21.58 25.13
N GLY A 422 -20.23 21.84 23.83
CA GLY A 422 -21.00 22.90 23.17
C GLY A 422 -20.34 24.28 23.22
N ASN A 423 -19.02 24.34 23.41
CA ASN A 423 -18.23 25.57 23.28
C ASN A 423 -17.84 25.78 21.82
N ILE A 424 -18.04 26.99 21.32
CA ILE A 424 -17.84 27.32 19.91
C ILE A 424 -16.35 27.32 19.60
N THR A 425 -15.93 26.47 18.67
CA THR A 425 -14.55 26.34 18.18
C THR A 425 -14.34 27.05 16.85
N PHE A 426 -15.43 27.31 16.12
CA PHE A 426 -15.41 28.02 14.85
C PHE A 426 -16.77 28.67 14.59
N ALA A 427 -16.77 29.86 13.99
CA ALA A 427 -17.95 30.51 13.44
C ALA A 427 -17.58 31.23 12.14
N ASN A 428 -18.47 31.19 11.15
CA ASN A 428 -18.23 31.86 9.87
C ASN A 428 -18.61 33.36 9.90
N GLU A 429 -18.20 34.11 8.88
CA GLU A 429 -18.49 35.56 8.81
C GLU A 429 -19.98 35.90 8.96
N ASN A 430 -20.86 35.07 8.39
CA ASN A 430 -22.29 35.31 8.45
C ASN A 430 -22.85 35.17 9.86
N PHE A 431 -22.27 34.30 10.69
CA PHE A 431 -22.57 34.25 12.12
C PHE A 431 -22.30 35.59 12.80
N TYR A 432 -21.12 36.18 12.57
CA TYR A 432 -20.76 37.46 13.18
C TYR A 432 -21.65 38.60 12.68
N LYS A 433 -21.89 38.67 11.37
CA LYS A 433 -22.78 39.67 10.74
C LYS A 433 -24.22 39.58 11.27
N THR A 434 -24.75 38.36 11.45
CA THR A 434 -26.14 38.18 11.90
C THR A 434 -26.31 38.39 13.40
N THR A 435 -25.38 37.88 14.21
CA THR A 435 -25.50 37.91 15.67
C THR A 435 -24.96 39.21 16.28
N GLY A 436 -24.04 39.90 15.59
CA GLY A 436 -23.39 41.13 16.05
C GLY A 436 -22.20 40.90 17.00
N PHE A 437 -21.86 39.64 17.32
CA PHE A 437 -20.69 39.31 18.13
C PHE A 437 -19.41 39.23 17.28
N SER A 438 -18.26 39.53 17.89
CA SER A 438 -16.95 39.30 17.25
C SER A 438 -16.41 37.89 17.53
N GLU A 439 -15.38 37.49 16.79
CA GLU A 439 -14.70 36.20 16.97
C GLU A 439 -14.18 36.03 18.41
N ASP A 440 -13.45 37.01 18.93
CA ASP A 440 -12.88 36.99 20.29
C ASP A 440 -13.93 36.86 21.41
N GLU A 441 -15.17 37.28 21.15
CA GLU A 441 -16.27 37.20 22.12
C GLU A 441 -16.94 35.82 22.15
N VAL A 442 -16.79 35.03 21.09
CA VAL A 442 -17.58 33.83 20.83
C VAL A 442 -16.74 32.57 20.91
N ILE A 443 -15.52 32.60 20.38
CA ILE A 443 -14.64 31.43 20.38
C ILE A 443 -14.30 31.03 21.82
N GLY A 444 -14.47 29.74 22.12
CA GLY A 444 -14.32 29.17 23.46
C GLY A 444 -15.48 29.45 24.42
N LYS A 445 -16.51 30.20 24.01
CA LYS A 445 -17.74 30.37 24.80
C LYS A 445 -18.77 29.32 24.45
N ASN A 446 -19.61 28.99 25.43
CA ASN A 446 -20.71 28.07 25.21
C ASN A 446 -21.76 28.67 24.27
N HIS A 447 -22.28 27.88 23.34
CA HIS A 447 -23.29 28.28 22.35
C HIS A 447 -24.57 28.91 22.95
N ASN A 448 -24.80 28.75 24.26
CA ASN A 448 -25.84 29.44 25.00
C ASN A 448 -25.67 30.98 25.04
N ILE A 449 -24.51 31.54 24.66
CA ILE A 449 -24.29 32.99 24.61
C ILE A 449 -25.28 33.74 23.72
N ILE A 450 -25.78 33.08 22.68
CA ILE A 450 -26.79 33.63 21.76
C ILE A 450 -28.21 33.14 22.05
N ARG A 451 -28.43 32.42 23.15
CA ARG A 451 -29.74 31.86 23.46
C ARG A 451 -30.68 32.92 24.00
N HIS A 452 -31.87 33.05 23.42
CA HIS A 452 -32.90 33.94 23.93
C HIS A 452 -33.59 33.36 25.18
N LYS A 453 -33.98 34.23 26.12
CA LYS A 453 -34.69 33.85 27.36
C LYS A 453 -36.04 33.15 27.12
N ASP A 454 -36.74 33.55 26.05
CA ASP A 454 -38.06 32.98 25.69
C ASP A 454 -37.95 31.59 25.04
N THR A 455 -36.74 31.10 24.74
CA THR A 455 -36.58 29.78 24.12
C THR A 455 -36.77 28.68 25.16
N PRO A 456 -37.77 27.79 24.99
CA PRO A 456 -38.08 26.77 25.97
C PRO A 456 -36.91 25.84 26.25
N ASN A 457 -36.73 25.46 27.52
CA ASN A 457 -35.67 24.54 27.94
C ASN A 457 -35.77 23.15 27.26
N GLU A 458 -36.99 22.72 26.95
CA GLU A 458 -37.28 21.44 26.29
C GLU A 458 -36.58 21.32 24.93
N VAL A 459 -36.47 22.42 24.18
CA VAL A 459 -35.83 22.44 22.86
C VAL A 459 -34.35 22.04 22.97
N PHE A 460 -33.62 22.61 23.94
CA PHE A 460 -32.21 22.29 24.14
C PHE A 460 -32.00 20.94 24.81
N ALA A 461 -32.92 20.50 25.67
CA ALA A 461 -32.89 19.15 26.23
C ALA A 461 -33.03 18.09 25.13
N ASP A 462 -33.94 18.31 24.18
CA ASP A 462 -34.14 17.45 23.02
C ASP A 462 -32.93 17.47 22.06
N LEU A 463 -32.38 18.65 21.79
CA LEU A 463 -31.15 18.85 21.02
C LEU A 463 -30.01 18.00 21.58
N TRP A 464 -29.70 18.15 22.87
CA TRP A 464 -28.56 17.46 23.48
C TRP A 464 -28.78 15.96 23.58
N ARG A 465 -30.00 15.51 23.82
CA ARG A 465 -30.36 14.08 23.78
C ARG A 465 -30.11 13.50 22.39
N THR A 466 -30.61 14.16 21.35
CA THR A 466 -30.48 13.71 19.94
C THR A 466 -29.02 13.64 19.50
N LEU A 467 -28.22 14.65 19.84
CA LEU A 467 -26.79 14.70 19.49
C LEU A 467 -25.96 13.64 20.23
N LYS A 468 -26.29 13.32 21.48
CA LYS A 468 -25.61 12.27 22.26
C LYS A 468 -25.92 10.86 21.73
N GLU A 469 -27.08 10.67 21.13
CA GLU A 469 -27.44 9.44 20.42
C GLU A 469 -26.77 9.33 19.03
N GLY A 470 -26.02 10.35 18.61
CA GLY A 470 -25.34 10.39 17.32
C GLY A 470 -26.24 10.81 16.15
N ASN A 471 -27.45 11.32 16.43
CA ASN A 471 -28.44 11.68 15.44
C ASN A 471 -28.37 13.17 15.04
N VAL A 472 -28.95 13.50 13.89
CA VAL A 472 -29.09 14.90 13.42
C VAL A 472 -30.30 15.55 14.05
N TRP A 473 -30.09 16.67 14.72
CA TRP A 473 -31.17 17.47 15.31
C TRP A 473 -31.60 18.59 14.36
N ARG A 474 -32.91 18.87 14.31
CA ARG A 474 -33.51 19.96 13.52
C ARG A 474 -34.59 20.67 14.32
N GLY A 475 -34.60 22.00 14.28
CA GLY A 475 -35.64 22.76 14.97
C GLY A 475 -35.58 24.26 14.73
N VAL A 476 -36.67 24.94 15.12
CA VAL A 476 -36.79 26.39 15.13
C VAL A 476 -36.72 26.89 16.57
N PHE A 477 -35.89 27.88 16.82
CA PHE A 477 -35.81 28.53 18.13
C PHE A 477 -35.32 29.96 18.05
N LYS A 478 -35.50 30.69 19.16
CA LYS A 478 -35.18 32.11 19.27
C LYS A 478 -33.77 32.30 19.84
N ASN A 479 -32.97 33.10 19.17
CA ASN A 479 -31.68 33.59 19.62
C ASN A 479 -31.76 35.07 19.98
N GLN A 480 -30.78 35.52 20.74
CA GLN A 480 -30.58 36.91 21.09
C GLN A 480 -29.31 37.40 20.39
N ARG A 481 -29.44 38.49 19.64
CA ARG A 481 -28.33 39.23 19.05
C ARG A 481 -27.65 40.08 20.13
N LYS A 482 -26.44 40.55 19.86
CA LYS A 482 -25.65 41.36 20.81
C LYS A 482 -26.36 42.66 21.23
N ASP A 483 -27.14 43.25 20.32
CA ASP A 483 -27.95 44.46 20.56
C ASP A 483 -29.19 44.19 21.43
N GLY A 484 -29.46 42.93 21.79
CA GLY A 484 -30.64 42.52 22.56
C GLY A 484 -31.85 42.14 21.71
N ASN A 485 -31.81 42.36 20.39
CA ASN A 485 -32.91 41.98 19.51
C ASN A 485 -33.01 40.47 19.36
N ALA A 486 -34.25 39.98 19.28
CA ALA A 486 -34.50 38.57 19.07
C ALA A 486 -34.36 38.20 17.58
N SER A 487 -33.79 37.03 17.31
CA SER A 487 -33.66 36.46 15.97
C SER A 487 -34.18 35.03 15.98
N TRP A 488 -35.09 34.72 15.07
CA TRP A 488 -35.56 33.37 14.86
C TRP A 488 -34.65 32.63 13.90
N VAL A 489 -34.21 31.43 14.30
CA VAL A 489 -33.36 30.59 13.46
C VAL A 489 -33.97 29.21 13.25
N TYR A 490 -33.92 28.74 12.01
CA TYR A 490 -34.03 27.31 11.71
C TYR A 490 -32.63 26.72 11.74
N SER A 491 -32.41 25.70 12.55
CA SER A 491 -31.09 25.09 12.74
C SER A 491 -31.12 23.59 12.45
N THR A 492 -30.06 23.13 11.77
CA THR A 492 -29.70 21.71 11.63
C THR A 492 -28.35 21.50 12.31
N ILE A 493 -28.28 20.59 13.27
CA ILE A 493 -27.09 20.34 14.07
C ILE A 493 -26.75 18.86 13.98
N LEU A 494 -25.51 18.54 13.60
CA LEU A 494 -25.05 17.18 13.35
C LEU A 494 -23.71 16.90 14.06
N PRO A 495 -23.48 15.67 14.54
CA PRO A 495 -22.17 15.22 14.99
C PRO A 495 -21.24 14.98 13.80
N ILE A 496 -20.03 15.52 13.88
CA ILE A 496 -18.93 15.18 12.98
C ILE A 496 -18.10 14.10 13.66
N CYS A 497 -18.05 12.93 13.05
CA CYS A 497 -17.42 11.75 13.63
C CYS A 497 -16.11 11.39 12.96
N ASN A 498 -15.24 10.70 13.69
CA ASN A 498 -14.07 10.04 13.10
C ASN A 498 -14.47 8.79 12.30
N LYS A 499 -13.48 8.11 11.69
CA LYS A 499 -13.67 6.87 10.92
C LYS A 499 -14.31 5.69 11.71
N HIS A 500 -14.40 5.80 13.03
CA HIS A 500 -15.00 4.82 13.92
C HIS A 500 -16.38 5.26 14.45
N ASN A 501 -17.00 6.28 13.83
CA ASN A 501 -18.28 6.87 14.23
C ASN A 501 -18.30 7.46 15.66
N ILE A 502 -17.13 7.84 16.20
CA ILE A 502 -17.05 8.54 17.48
C ILE A 502 -17.15 10.05 17.20
N PRO A 503 -18.12 10.77 17.80
CA PRO A 503 -18.25 12.22 17.65
C PRO A 503 -16.98 12.95 18.11
N LEU A 504 -16.50 13.88 17.29
CA LEU A 504 -15.36 14.75 17.58
C LEU A 504 -15.80 16.19 17.86
N GLU A 505 -16.76 16.68 17.09
CA GLU A 505 -17.32 18.03 17.19
C GLU A 505 -18.78 18.03 16.73
N TYR A 506 -19.53 19.08 17.06
CA TYR A 506 -20.86 19.32 16.50
C TYR A 506 -20.81 20.47 15.51
N MET A 507 -21.43 20.29 14.35
CA MET A 507 -21.59 21.33 13.35
C MET A 507 -23.05 21.80 13.33
N ALA A 508 -23.27 23.10 13.47
CA ALA A 508 -24.57 23.72 13.39
C ALA A 508 -24.66 24.63 12.16
N ILE A 509 -25.61 24.32 11.29
CA ILE A 509 -25.98 25.11 10.12
C ILE A 509 -27.32 25.78 10.43
N ARG A 510 -27.36 27.10 10.37
CA ARG A 510 -28.55 27.89 10.72
C ARG A 510 -28.93 28.86 9.61
N ARG A 511 -30.22 29.12 9.52
CA ARG A 511 -30.80 30.15 8.66
C ARG A 511 -31.60 31.10 9.52
N ASP A 512 -31.32 32.39 9.41
CA ASP A 512 -32.19 33.42 9.99
C ASP A 512 -33.51 33.44 9.23
N ILE A 513 -34.61 33.24 9.96
CA ILE A 513 -35.98 33.23 9.44
C ILE A 513 -36.83 34.32 10.10
N THR A 514 -36.21 35.29 10.77
CA THR A 514 -36.89 36.38 11.47
C THR A 514 -37.77 37.18 10.51
N GLU A 515 -37.25 37.54 9.34
CA GLU A 515 -38.01 38.28 8.31
C GLU A 515 -39.20 37.46 7.80
N ILE A 516 -39.04 36.14 7.65
CA ILE A 516 -40.13 35.26 7.23
C ILE A 516 -41.25 35.24 8.27
N ILE A 517 -40.91 35.16 9.55
CA ILE A 517 -41.90 35.17 10.64
C ILE A 517 -42.57 36.53 10.75
N ASN A 518 -41.81 37.62 10.73
CA ASN A 518 -42.36 38.98 10.80
C ASN A 518 -43.29 39.26 9.60
N LEU A 519 -42.89 38.86 8.38
CA LEU A 519 -43.70 39.03 7.18
C LEU A 519 -44.99 38.19 7.25
N HIS A 520 -44.92 37.00 7.85
CA HIS A 520 -46.10 36.17 8.07
C HIS A 520 -47.07 36.82 9.06
N GLU A 521 -46.58 37.35 10.18
CA GLU A 521 -47.37 38.10 11.16
C GLU A 521 -47.99 39.37 10.56
N GLU A 522 -47.22 40.13 9.77
CA GLU A 522 -47.71 41.32 9.07
C GLU A 522 -48.78 40.97 8.02
N LEU A 523 -48.61 39.86 7.30
CA LEU A 523 -49.59 39.37 6.35
C LEU A 523 -50.91 39.01 7.05
N GLU A 524 -50.85 38.31 8.18
CA GLU A 524 -52.03 37.97 8.98
C GLU A 524 -52.74 39.23 9.50
N ALA A 525 -51.99 40.18 10.06
CA ALA A 525 -52.53 41.45 10.54
C ALA A 525 -53.19 42.26 9.39
N THR A 526 -52.56 42.29 8.22
CA THR A 526 -53.10 42.97 7.03
C THR A 526 -54.37 42.30 6.53
N GLN A 527 -54.42 40.96 6.48
CA GLN A 527 -55.63 40.23 6.11
C GLN A 527 -56.78 40.54 7.06
N GLN A 528 -56.51 40.56 8.36
CA GLN A 528 -57.50 40.87 9.38
C GLN A 528 -58.03 42.31 9.24
N GLU A 529 -57.16 43.31 9.02
CA GLU A 529 -57.58 44.69 8.79
C GLU A 529 -58.45 44.82 7.53
N VAL A 530 -58.09 44.16 6.41
CA VAL A 530 -58.91 44.16 5.18
C VAL A 530 -60.31 43.59 5.45
N ILE A 531 -60.42 42.51 6.22
CA ILE A 531 -61.71 41.90 6.57
C ILE A 531 -62.56 42.86 7.39
N TYR A 532 -61.98 43.51 8.41
CA TYR A 532 -62.71 44.50 9.19
C TYR A 532 -63.19 45.66 8.31
N ARG A 533 -62.35 46.17 7.40
CA ARG A 533 -62.74 47.23 6.45
C ARG A 533 -63.88 46.81 5.51
N MET A 534 -63.87 45.56 5.04
CA MET A 534 -64.96 45.03 4.21
C MET A 534 -66.28 44.98 5.00
N GLY A 535 -66.25 44.52 6.24
CA GLY A 535 -67.42 44.57 7.13
C GLY A 535 -67.91 45.98 7.39
N GLU A 536 -67.00 46.92 7.69
CA GLU A 536 -67.31 48.34 7.89
C GLU A 536 -67.96 48.98 6.65
N ILE A 537 -67.53 48.64 5.43
CA ILE A 537 -68.13 49.16 4.19
C ILE A 537 -69.59 48.72 4.06
N ALA A 538 -69.90 47.45 4.33
CA ALA A 538 -71.27 46.96 4.30
C ALA A 538 -72.16 47.71 5.31
N GLU A 539 -71.66 47.95 6.52
CA GLU A 539 -72.39 48.64 7.59
C GLU A 539 -72.48 50.17 7.42
N SER A 540 -71.51 50.79 6.76
CA SER A 540 -71.54 52.23 6.50
C SER A 540 -72.75 52.65 5.66
N ARG A 541 -73.27 51.74 4.80
CA ARG A 541 -74.48 51.99 4.00
C ARG A 541 -75.78 51.92 4.81
N SER A 542 -75.77 51.28 5.98
CA SER A 542 -76.90 51.17 6.94
C SER A 542 -76.84 52.21 8.08
N LYS A 543 -75.89 53.16 8.06
CA LYS A 543 -75.65 54.16 9.14
C LYS A 543 -75.29 53.53 10.49
N GLU A 544 -74.66 52.36 10.49
CA GLU A 544 -74.11 51.71 11.69
C GLU A 544 -72.63 52.08 11.88
N THR A 545 -72.10 51.96 13.10
CA THR A 545 -70.72 52.36 13.43
C THR A 545 -69.72 51.24 13.10
N GLY A 546 -68.48 51.59 12.73
CA GLY A 546 -67.46 50.58 12.39
C GLY A 546 -67.02 49.68 13.56
N ASN A 547 -67.19 50.14 14.81
CA ASN A 547 -66.85 49.32 15.98
C ASN A 547 -67.83 48.17 16.24
N HIS A 548 -69.05 48.22 15.70
CA HIS A 548 -70.02 47.11 15.78
C HIS A 548 -69.38 45.79 15.29
N VAL A 549 -68.80 45.82 14.10
CA VAL A 549 -68.16 44.68 13.45
C VAL A 549 -67.02 44.10 14.31
N ARG A 550 -66.25 44.97 14.98
CA ARG A 550 -65.18 44.57 15.91
C ARG A 550 -65.71 43.95 17.19
N ARG A 551 -66.83 44.45 17.74
CA ARG A 551 -67.48 43.90 18.93
C ARG A 551 -68.11 42.55 18.65
N VAL A 552 -68.85 42.40 17.55
CA VAL A 552 -69.42 41.11 17.11
C VAL A 552 -68.33 40.05 16.95
N ALA A 553 -67.16 40.40 16.39
CA ALA A 553 -65.98 39.53 16.33
C ALA A 553 -65.50 39.07 17.71
N ALA A 554 -65.34 40.01 18.65
CA ALA A 554 -64.87 39.70 20.00
C ALA A 554 -65.88 38.84 20.79
N TYR A 555 -67.18 39.17 20.72
CA TYR A 555 -68.25 38.39 21.35
C TYR A 555 -68.34 36.97 20.78
N SER A 556 -68.30 36.83 19.46
CA SER A 556 -68.40 35.53 18.79
C SER A 556 -67.22 34.62 19.16
N ARG A 557 -66.01 35.18 19.22
CA ARG A 557 -64.81 34.48 19.68
C ARG A 557 -64.91 34.05 21.15
N LEU A 558 -65.40 34.92 22.02
CA LEU A 558 -65.58 34.62 23.44
C LEU A 558 -66.58 33.48 23.64
N LEU A 559 -67.72 33.51 22.94
CA LEU A 559 -68.73 32.43 23.02
C LEU A 559 -68.19 31.11 22.48
N ALA A 560 -67.46 31.14 21.37
CA ALA A 560 -66.82 29.95 20.81
C ALA A 560 -65.90 29.26 21.83
N LEU A 561 -65.06 30.05 22.52
CA LEU A 561 -64.19 29.55 23.59
C LEU A 561 -64.99 28.98 24.77
N LYS A 562 -66.03 29.68 25.24
CA LYS A 562 -66.88 29.22 26.35
C LYS A 562 -67.70 27.97 25.99
N TYR A 563 -68.05 27.82 24.71
CA TYR A 563 -68.72 26.63 24.18
C TYR A 563 -67.81 25.39 24.18
N GLY A 564 -66.48 25.59 24.23
CA GLY A 564 -65.47 24.53 24.28
C GLY A 564 -64.78 24.27 22.95
N LEU A 565 -64.88 25.17 21.98
CA LEU A 565 -64.09 25.09 20.74
C LEU A 565 -62.62 25.39 21.01
N ASP A 566 -61.73 24.83 20.18
CA ASP A 566 -60.30 25.12 20.32
C ASP A 566 -59.98 26.57 19.94
N LYS A 567 -58.77 27.03 20.28
CA LYS A 567 -58.36 28.41 20.01
C LYS A 567 -58.42 28.75 18.52
N LYS A 568 -58.01 27.84 17.64
CA LYS A 568 -57.93 28.07 16.20
C LYS A 568 -59.32 28.23 15.59
N GLU A 569 -60.26 27.38 15.97
CA GLU A 569 -61.64 27.43 15.52
C GLU A 569 -62.38 28.64 16.11
N SER A 570 -62.10 29.00 17.36
CA SER A 570 -62.64 30.22 17.98
C SER A 570 -62.14 31.49 17.32
N ASP A 571 -60.84 31.56 17.00
CA ASP A 571 -60.22 32.66 16.27
C ASP A 571 -60.79 32.76 14.85
N LEU A 572 -61.06 31.62 14.19
CA LEU A 572 -61.71 31.55 12.88
C LEU A 572 -63.11 32.18 12.88
N ILE A 573 -63.96 31.82 13.85
CA ILE A 573 -65.33 32.37 13.97
C ILE A 573 -65.29 33.87 14.21
N GLY A 574 -64.45 34.33 15.14
CA GLY A 574 -64.28 35.75 15.42
C GLY A 574 -63.74 36.54 14.22
N SER A 575 -62.89 35.93 13.40
CA SER A 575 -62.35 36.57 12.19
C SER A 575 -63.34 36.58 11.03
N ALA A 576 -64.28 35.64 11.01
CA ALA A 576 -65.29 35.49 9.96
C ALA A 576 -66.55 36.33 10.21
N SER A 577 -66.95 36.50 11.47
CA SER A 577 -68.19 37.21 11.84
C SER A 577 -68.27 38.67 11.39
N PRO A 578 -67.17 39.43 11.20
CA PRO A 578 -67.22 40.76 10.58
C PRO A 578 -67.97 40.84 9.25
N MET A 579 -68.01 39.73 8.50
CA MET A 579 -68.62 39.66 7.18
C MET A 579 -70.07 39.15 7.20
N HIS A 580 -70.70 38.99 8.37
CA HIS A 580 -72.06 38.44 8.48
C HIS A 580 -73.07 39.19 7.60
N ASP A 581 -72.95 40.52 7.54
CA ASP A 581 -73.85 41.39 6.77
C ASP A 581 -73.25 41.96 5.48
N ILE A 582 -72.17 41.35 4.96
CA ILE A 582 -71.51 41.79 3.71
C ILE A 582 -72.48 41.88 2.51
N GLY A 583 -73.55 41.09 2.54
CA GLY A 583 -74.57 41.07 1.49
C GLY A 583 -75.44 42.34 1.43
N LYS A 584 -75.44 43.20 2.47
CA LYS A 584 -76.14 44.51 2.44
C LYS A 584 -75.64 45.40 1.29
N VAL A 585 -74.40 45.17 0.81
CA VAL A 585 -73.85 45.84 -0.38
C VAL A 585 -74.71 45.60 -1.64
N GLY A 586 -75.43 44.48 -1.71
CA GLY A 586 -76.33 44.18 -2.84
C GLY A 586 -77.75 44.74 -2.70
N ILE A 587 -78.10 45.38 -1.57
CA ILE A 587 -79.44 45.93 -1.33
C ILE A 587 -79.57 47.35 -1.92
N PRO A 588 -80.67 47.69 -2.62
CA PRO A 588 -80.90 49.04 -3.14
C PRO A 588 -80.96 50.10 -2.04
N ASP A 589 -80.34 51.27 -2.27
CA ASP A 589 -80.31 52.38 -1.29
C ASP A 589 -81.70 52.88 -0.90
N SER A 590 -82.68 52.82 -1.82
CA SER A 590 -84.07 53.21 -1.55
C SER A 590 -84.73 52.36 -0.48
N ILE A 591 -84.24 51.13 -0.25
CA ILE A 591 -84.70 50.21 0.79
C ILE A 591 -83.79 50.35 2.01
N LEU A 592 -82.48 50.29 1.83
CA LEU A 592 -81.50 50.30 2.92
C LEU A 592 -81.51 51.60 3.74
N GLN A 593 -81.76 52.75 3.11
CA GLN A 593 -81.71 54.08 3.74
C GLN A 593 -83.10 54.71 3.97
N LYS A 594 -84.18 53.94 3.82
CA LYS A 594 -85.55 54.46 3.88
C LYS A 594 -85.86 55.13 5.24
N PRO A 595 -86.33 56.40 5.26
CA PRO A 595 -86.75 57.05 6.50
C PRO A 595 -88.16 56.60 6.89
N GLY A 596 -88.29 55.40 7.47
CA GLY A 596 -89.55 54.80 7.93
C GLY A 596 -89.54 53.27 7.88
N PRO A 597 -90.60 52.59 8.36
CA PRO A 597 -90.69 51.13 8.29
C PRO A 597 -90.74 50.66 6.82
N LEU A 598 -90.10 49.52 6.55
CA LEU A 598 -90.16 48.84 5.26
C LEU A 598 -91.54 48.21 5.06
N SER A 599 -92.06 48.23 3.82
CA SER A 599 -93.22 47.44 3.43
C SER A 599 -92.88 45.94 3.37
N ASP A 600 -93.90 45.08 3.29
CA ASP A 600 -93.68 43.62 3.20
C ASP A 600 -92.85 43.24 1.94
N GLU A 601 -93.06 43.92 0.82
CA GLU A 601 -92.29 43.73 -0.42
C GLU A 601 -90.83 44.18 -0.27
N GLU A 602 -90.59 45.30 0.40
CA GLU A 602 -89.24 45.80 0.68
C GLU A 602 -88.51 44.92 1.69
N TRP A 603 -89.23 44.35 2.65
CA TRP A 603 -88.71 43.36 3.60
C TRP A 603 -88.29 42.07 2.90
N GLU A 604 -89.02 41.63 1.88
CA GLU A 604 -88.63 40.48 1.07
C GLU A 604 -87.29 40.72 0.37
N ILE A 605 -87.09 41.93 -0.18
CA ILE A 605 -85.81 42.32 -0.79
C ILE A 605 -84.72 42.43 0.28
N MET A 606 -84.99 43.03 1.44
CA MET A 606 -84.01 43.17 2.52
C MET A 606 -83.49 41.81 3.00
N ARG A 607 -84.36 40.80 3.13
CA ARG A 607 -83.98 39.44 3.56
C ARG A 607 -83.00 38.75 2.60
N THR A 608 -82.93 39.19 1.34
CA THR A 608 -82.00 38.61 0.36
C THR A 608 -80.52 38.86 0.69
N HIS A 609 -80.20 39.84 1.55
CA HIS A 609 -78.79 40.16 1.86
C HIS A 609 -78.04 38.94 2.42
N ALA A 610 -78.69 38.07 3.21
CA ALA A 610 -78.08 36.85 3.73
C ALA A 610 -77.60 35.92 2.60
N MET A 611 -78.46 35.69 1.60
CA MET A 611 -78.13 34.88 0.41
C MET A 611 -77.14 35.58 -0.54
N LEU A 612 -77.19 36.91 -0.65
CA LEU A 612 -76.22 37.69 -1.41
C LEU A 612 -74.83 37.60 -0.77
N GLY A 613 -74.74 37.72 0.55
CA GLY A 613 -73.50 37.55 1.31
C GLY A 613 -72.91 36.16 1.15
N TYR A 614 -73.75 35.12 1.25
CA TYR A 614 -73.36 33.74 0.94
C TYR A 614 -72.82 33.61 -0.49
N THR A 615 -73.52 34.17 -1.48
CA THR A 615 -73.14 34.07 -2.90
C THR A 615 -71.78 34.73 -3.18
N ILE A 616 -71.48 35.85 -2.52
CA ILE A 616 -70.19 36.55 -2.62
C ILE A 616 -69.05 35.67 -2.10
N LEU A 617 -69.27 34.87 -1.05
CA LEU A 617 -68.23 34.19 -0.30
C LEU A 617 -68.09 32.67 -0.61
N GLN A 618 -69.17 32.00 -1.04
CA GLN A 618 -69.28 30.54 -1.11
C GLN A 618 -68.25 29.82 -1.98
N ASN A 619 -67.70 30.48 -3.01
CA ASN A 619 -66.80 29.86 -3.98
C ASN A 619 -65.33 29.81 -3.51
N SER A 620 -65.05 30.28 -2.30
CA SER A 620 -63.70 30.24 -1.73
C SER A 620 -63.36 28.87 -1.14
N THR A 621 -62.11 28.45 -1.32
CA THR A 621 -61.53 27.26 -0.66
C THR A 621 -60.88 27.58 0.68
N ARG A 622 -60.86 28.86 1.10
CA ARG A 622 -60.21 29.30 2.34
C ARG A 622 -61.16 29.12 3.52
N PRO A 623 -60.74 28.46 4.63
CA PRO A 623 -61.61 28.20 5.79
C PRO A 623 -62.30 29.44 6.34
N LEU A 624 -61.60 30.58 6.34
CA LEU A 624 -62.12 31.86 6.82
C LEU A 624 -63.32 32.35 6.01
N LEU A 625 -63.22 32.31 4.68
CA LEU A 625 -64.29 32.75 3.79
C LEU A 625 -65.44 31.74 3.74
N GLN A 626 -65.15 30.45 3.91
CA GLN A 626 -66.19 29.42 4.08
C GLN A 626 -66.99 29.62 5.36
N ALA A 627 -66.31 29.87 6.49
CA ALA A 627 -66.95 30.20 7.75
C ALA A 627 -67.80 31.47 7.62
N ALA A 628 -67.27 32.51 6.97
CA ALA A 628 -68.00 33.75 6.74
C ALA A 628 -69.22 33.57 5.82
N ALA A 629 -69.11 32.72 4.78
CA ALA A 629 -70.25 32.38 3.92
C ALA A 629 -71.38 31.72 4.73
N ILE A 630 -71.04 30.75 5.59
CA ILE A 630 -72.00 30.09 6.47
C ILE A 630 -72.67 31.10 7.41
N ILE A 631 -71.88 31.94 8.05
CA ILE A 631 -72.38 32.98 8.97
C ILE A 631 -73.31 33.93 8.22
N ALA A 632 -72.89 34.49 7.09
CA ALA A 632 -73.70 35.43 6.32
C ALA A 632 -75.03 34.81 5.87
N LYS A 633 -75.02 33.52 5.49
CA LYS A 633 -76.21 32.80 5.06
C LYS A 633 -77.20 32.55 6.20
N GLU A 634 -76.72 32.18 7.39
CA GLU A 634 -77.55 31.53 8.41
C GLU A 634 -77.69 32.31 9.73
N HIS A 635 -76.97 33.42 9.95
CA HIS A 635 -77.01 34.12 11.25
C HIS A 635 -78.38 34.77 11.57
N HIS A 636 -79.26 34.93 10.58
CA HIS A 636 -80.65 35.34 10.76
C HIS A 636 -81.66 34.18 10.86
N GLU A 637 -81.18 32.93 10.84
CA GLU A 637 -82.00 31.78 11.16
C GLU A 637 -82.33 31.78 12.66
N LYS A 638 -83.57 31.39 13.00
CA LYS A 638 -84.05 31.35 14.38
C LYS A 638 -84.17 29.91 14.83
N TYR A 639 -83.79 29.64 16.08
CA TYR A 639 -83.75 28.27 16.63
C TYR A 639 -85.10 27.52 16.51
N ASP A 640 -86.23 28.23 16.49
CA ASP A 640 -87.58 27.67 16.32
C ASP A 640 -88.00 27.38 14.87
N GLY A 641 -87.24 27.84 13.87
CA GLY A 641 -87.51 27.69 12.44
C GLY A 641 -88.19 28.90 11.78
N THR A 642 -88.46 29.98 12.51
CA THR A 642 -89.13 31.18 11.98
C THR A 642 -88.18 32.20 11.31
N GLY A 643 -86.89 31.88 11.24
CA GLY A 643 -85.86 32.72 10.62
C GLY A 643 -85.83 32.63 9.10
N TYR A 644 -84.79 33.20 8.49
CA TYR A 644 -84.57 33.22 7.04
C TYR A 644 -83.07 33.08 6.75
N PRO A 645 -82.65 32.69 5.53
CA PRO A 645 -83.40 32.49 4.29
C PRO A 645 -83.91 31.07 4.02
N LEU A 646 -83.50 30.08 4.82
CA LEU A 646 -83.76 28.65 4.61
C LEU A 646 -84.78 28.07 5.61
N ASN A 647 -85.17 28.82 6.65
CA ASN A 647 -86.09 28.37 7.71
C ASN A 647 -85.56 27.15 8.47
N LEU A 648 -84.25 27.13 8.74
CA LEU A 648 -83.58 26.05 9.45
C LEU A 648 -84.00 26.04 10.92
N LYS A 649 -84.06 24.86 11.54
CA LYS A 649 -84.53 24.69 12.92
C LYS A 649 -83.47 24.04 13.81
N GLY A 650 -83.33 24.55 15.02
CA GLY A 650 -82.52 23.96 16.07
C GLY A 650 -81.03 23.82 15.69
N ARG A 651 -80.57 22.57 15.58
CA ARG A 651 -79.17 22.23 15.28
C ARG A 651 -78.87 22.11 13.78
N ASP A 652 -79.88 22.24 12.92
CA ASP A 652 -79.68 22.31 11.48
C ASP A 652 -79.05 23.65 11.06
N ILE A 653 -79.18 24.68 11.90
CA ILE A 653 -78.44 25.94 11.78
C ILE A 653 -77.00 25.69 12.24
N HIS A 654 -76.03 26.06 11.39
CA HIS A 654 -74.62 25.85 11.70
C HIS A 654 -74.22 26.54 13.00
N LEU A 655 -73.35 25.89 13.80
CA LEU A 655 -72.92 26.41 15.10
C LEU A 655 -72.37 27.85 15.01
N TYR A 656 -71.59 28.14 13.97
CA TYR A 656 -71.02 29.47 13.75
C TYR A 656 -72.11 30.55 13.64
N ALA A 657 -73.15 30.29 12.86
CA ALA A 657 -74.28 31.21 12.70
C ALA A 657 -75.06 31.39 14.01
N ARG A 658 -75.28 30.30 14.77
CA ARG A 658 -75.96 30.38 16.07
C ARG A 658 -75.18 31.20 17.11
N ILE A 659 -73.85 31.11 17.09
CA ILE A 659 -72.96 31.93 17.94
C ILE A 659 -73.05 33.40 17.52
N VAL A 660 -72.91 33.67 16.22
CA VAL A 660 -72.91 35.05 15.69
C VAL A 660 -74.26 35.73 15.87
N ALA A 661 -75.38 35.00 15.75
CA ALA A 661 -76.73 35.53 15.98
C ALA A 661 -76.89 36.13 17.39
N VAL A 662 -76.34 35.46 18.42
CA VAL A 662 -76.34 35.99 19.80
C VAL A 662 -75.45 37.22 19.91
N ALA A 663 -74.26 37.18 19.32
CA ALA A 663 -73.31 38.28 19.35
C ALA A 663 -73.83 39.55 18.66
N ASP A 664 -74.44 39.40 17.48
CA ASP A 664 -75.01 40.48 16.68
C ASP A 664 -76.20 41.13 17.38
N VAL A 665 -77.19 40.33 17.82
CA VAL A 665 -78.37 40.87 18.51
C VAL A 665 -77.99 41.50 19.85
N PHE A 666 -77.01 40.95 20.57
CA PHE A 666 -76.53 41.58 21.80
C PHE A 666 -75.92 42.95 21.52
N ASP A 667 -75.08 43.09 20.49
CA ASP A 667 -74.52 44.38 20.14
C ASP A 667 -75.59 45.38 19.70
N ALA A 668 -76.57 44.92 18.90
CA ALA A 668 -77.67 45.72 18.40
C ALA A 668 -78.63 46.25 19.49
N LEU A 669 -78.82 45.50 20.59
CA LEU A 669 -79.66 45.92 21.72
C LEU A 669 -78.90 46.74 22.77
N SER A 670 -77.59 46.52 22.89
CA SER A 670 -76.76 47.08 23.98
C SER A 670 -76.05 48.38 23.61
N HIS A 671 -76.21 48.89 22.38
CA HIS A 671 -75.66 50.15 21.92
C HIS A 671 -76.70 51.06 21.28
N ASP A 672 -76.43 52.37 21.36
CA ASP A 672 -77.23 53.37 20.65
C ASP A 672 -77.01 53.22 19.14
N ARG A 673 -78.09 53.03 18.39
CA ARG A 673 -78.12 53.14 16.93
C ARG A 673 -78.70 54.49 16.54
N CYS A 674 -78.40 54.96 15.33
CA CYS A 674 -78.85 56.26 14.82
C CYS A 674 -80.39 56.48 14.86
N TYR A 675 -81.17 55.41 14.99
CA TYR A 675 -82.64 55.41 15.07
C TYR A 675 -83.22 54.79 16.37
N LYS A 676 -82.41 54.21 17.27
CA LYS A 676 -82.90 53.50 18.47
C LYS A 676 -81.92 53.61 19.63
N LYS A 677 -82.43 54.00 20.81
CA LYS A 677 -81.64 54.07 22.05
C LYS A 677 -81.32 52.66 22.58
N ALA A 678 -80.12 52.49 23.13
CA ALA A 678 -79.69 51.27 23.82
C ALA A 678 -80.69 50.90 24.91
N TRP A 679 -80.92 49.60 25.08
CA TRP A 679 -81.73 49.08 26.17
C TRP A 679 -80.91 49.07 27.47
N GLU A 680 -81.60 49.09 28.62
CA GLU A 680 -80.93 48.86 29.89
C GLU A 680 -80.39 47.43 29.94
N ASP A 681 -79.17 47.25 30.47
CA ASP A 681 -78.48 45.95 30.49
C ASP A 681 -79.37 44.83 31.06
N ALA A 682 -80.13 45.12 32.12
CA ALA A 682 -81.08 44.17 32.71
C ALA A 682 -82.16 43.71 31.71
N ALA A 683 -82.70 44.63 30.91
CA ALA A 683 -83.71 44.33 29.90
C ALA A 683 -83.13 43.55 28.71
N VAL A 684 -81.86 43.80 28.34
CA VAL A 684 -81.16 43.00 27.32
C VAL A 684 -81.02 41.56 27.78
N PHE A 685 -80.52 41.32 28.99
CA PHE A 685 -80.34 39.95 29.50
C PHE A 685 -81.68 39.23 29.72
N GLU A 686 -82.71 39.94 30.19
CA GLU A 686 -84.07 39.39 30.32
C GLU A 686 -84.66 38.99 28.96
N PHE A 687 -84.42 39.76 27.91
CA PHE A 687 -84.81 39.42 26.55
C PHE A 687 -84.16 38.11 26.06
N PHE A 688 -82.86 37.94 26.27
CA PHE A 688 -82.17 36.70 25.90
C PHE A 688 -82.70 35.48 26.67
N GLU A 689 -83.09 35.63 27.94
CA GLU A 689 -83.74 34.56 28.71
C GLU A 689 -85.11 34.18 28.13
N HIS A 690 -85.92 35.17 27.73
CA HIS A 690 -87.25 34.94 27.16
C HIS A 690 -87.23 34.36 25.73
N GLU A 691 -86.19 34.69 24.95
CA GLU A 691 -85.98 34.21 23.59
C GLU A 691 -85.15 32.91 23.51
N ARG A 692 -84.72 32.39 24.66
CA ARG A 692 -84.02 31.11 24.80
C ARG A 692 -84.84 29.96 24.22
N GLY A 693 -84.30 29.26 23.23
CA GLY A 693 -84.99 28.16 22.54
C GLY A 693 -86.02 28.58 21.51
N LYS A 694 -86.25 29.90 21.33
CA LYS A 694 -87.07 30.48 20.26
C LYS A 694 -86.15 31.08 19.19
N HIS A 695 -85.64 32.28 19.45
CA HIS A 695 -84.68 32.93 18.56
C HIS A 695 -83.30 32.28 18.67
N PHE A 696 -82.82 32.03 19.90
CA PHE A 696 -81.44 31.64 20.16
C PHE A 696 -81.29 30.20 20.67
N ASP A 697 -80.15 29.59 20.41
CA ASP A 697 -79.79 28.28 20.95
C ASP A 697 -79.73 28.34 22.50
N PRO A 698 -80.49 27.49 23.22
CA PRO A 698 -80.48 27.45 24.68
C PRO A 698 -79.09 27.33 25.30
N GLN A 699 -78.22 26.50 24.72
CA GLN A 699 -76.89 26.26 25.25
C GLN A 699 -75.99 27.50 25.11
N ILE A 700 -76.09 28.23 24.00
CA ILE A 700 -75.30 29.44 23.76
C ILE A 700 -75.80 30.58 24.65
N VAL A 701 -77.12 30.70 24.84
CA VAL A 701 -77.70 31.68 25.77
C VAL A 701 -77.24 31.42 27.20
N ASP A 702 -77.23 30.16 27.66
CA ASP A 702 -76.76 29.82 29.00
C ASP A 702 -75.29 30.25 29.20
N LEU A 703 -74.44 30.03 28.19
CA LEU A 703 -73.04 30.46 28.22
C LEU A 703 -72.90 31.98 28.20
N PHE A 704 -73.67 32.68 27.36
CA PHE A 704 -73.73 34.13 27.31
C PHE A 704 -74.13 34.73 28.68
N LEU A 705 -75.19 34.20 29.29
CA LEU A 705 -75.68 34.65 30.61
C LEU A 705 -74.73 34.29 31.76
N SER A 706 -73.89 33.26 31.61
CA SER A 706 -72.82 32.97 32.57
C SER A 706 -71.61 33.91 32.45
N ALA A 707 -71.46 34.57 31.30
CA ALA A 707 -70.30 35.41 30.96
C ALA A 707 -70.66 36.91 30.82
N LYS A 708 -71.72 37.37 31.49
CA LYS A 708 -72.23 38.76 31.37
C LYS A 708 -71.14 39.81 31.56
N GLU A 709 -70.31 39.65 32.60
CA GLU A 709 -69.24 40.60 32.91
C GLU A 709 -68.18 40.67 31.80
N ASP A 710 -67.79 39.53 31.23
CA ASP A 710 -66.84 39.47 30.10
C ASP A 710 -67.38 40.22 28.87
N PHE A 711 -68.69 40.07 28.59
CA PHE A 711 -69.38 40.76 27.50
C PHE A 711 -69.49 42.27 27.71
N LEU A 712 -69.83 42.71 28.91
CA LEU A 712 -69.89 44.13 29.26
C LEU A 712 -68.50 44.77 29.21
N ALA A 713 -67.45 44.04 29.61
CA ALA A 713 -66.07 44.50 29.50
C ALA A 713 -65.62 44.70 28.04
N ILE A 714 -65.95 43.76 27.14
CA ILE A 714 -65.68 43.90 25.70
C ILE A 714 -66.42 45.12 25.14
N ARG A 715 -67.71 45.26 25.48
CA ARG A 715 -68.54 46.41 25.10
C ARG A 715 -67.87 47.73 25.49
N ASP A 716 -67.48 47.84 26.76
CA ASP A 716 -66.95 49.09 27.31
C ASP A 716 -65.57 49.44 26.78
N SER A 717 -64.77 48.44 26.39
CA SER A 717 -63.44 48.64 25.77
C SER A 717 -63.50 49.14 24.31
N LEU A 718 -64.62 48.94 23.62
CA LEU A 718 -64.82 49.25 22.20
C LEU A 718 -66.00 50.23 22.00
N LYS A 719 -66.06 51.27 22.86
CA LYS A 719 -67.07 52.33 22.74
C LYS A 719 -66.83 53.18 21.49
N ASP A 720 -67.93 53.50 20.83
CA ASP A 720 -67.94 54.50 19.77
C ASP A 720 -67.64 55.88 20.37
N SER A 721 -66.53 56.50 19.95
CA SER A 721 -66.25 57.90 20.28
C SER A 721 -67.35 58.77 19.69
N ILE A 722 -68.04 59.53 20.54
CA ILE A 722 -69.09 60.48 20.15
C ILE A 722 -68.47 61.50 19.19
N ASN A 723 -68.65 61.30 17.89
CA ASN A 723 -68.38 62.33 16.89
C ASN A 723 -69.47 63.40 17.03
N TYR A 724 -69.16 64.49 17.72
CA TYR A 724 -69.85 65.75 17.46
C TYR A 724 -69.54 66.13 16.01
N ALA A 725 -70.54 66.01 15.15
CA ALA A 725 -70.47 66.46 13.77
C ALA A 725 -70.11 67.95 13.71
N ILE A 726 -69.18 68.31 12.80
CA ILE A 726 -69.09 69.65 12.20
C ILE A 726 -69.75 69.57 10.84
#